data_AF-A0A2Z7DA53-F1
#
_entry.id   AF-A0A2Z7DA53-F1
#
_cell.length_a   1.000
_cell.length_b   1.000
_cell.length_c   1.000
_cell.angle_alpha   90.00
_cell.angle_beta   90.00
_cell.angle_gamma   90.00
#
_symmetry.space_group_name_H-M   'P 1'
#
loop_
_entity.id
_entity.type
_entity.pdbx_description
1 polymer ?
#
loop_
_entity_poly.entity_id
_entity_poly.type
_entity_poly.pdbx_seq_one_letter_code
_entity_poly.pdbx_strand_id
1 'polypeptide(L)'
;MASMISEKLPKFTAETLRAAAKLSERCRIVPVHLRRAIDNYLQEQDVMYMKRKVLSLSQSFNGIKEANLLLPASTSKDLVEDPLKANECSQRWKVKSAYGDTGLKYQEDQAIAYVAARMPAVYSALYRVLSEVYKRRVPDFVPAKVLDFGAGTSTALWAMLEVWPGTLEQINLVEPSQSMQRAGQSLMKGLQNLPLIHSYDNIPLLTKHINKSGRRHDLVIASYVLGEIPSVKDRITLVRQLWDLTEDILILVEPGTPQGSSIISQMRSHILWMEKRRIRKLQNASNKASKDLLTHKTGAFIVAPCPHDGPCPLQNTEKYCHFVQRLERTSSQRSYKRSKGPLRGFEDEKFCYVAFRRGLRPREPWPLDGMKFDTLKEMHAKRIPEDLEMDAESQFFPVEGQDDLYETDDLTDASDSNALETDSSVENDDVEGVYDKGENGEMPRADLGSGWGRIIYMPFRRGKRVELDVCRSTNGEGTEGSFDRVVITQSKNPTLHHQARRSIWGDLWPLRSEKAQNYLHPVRLAVAIDVYLSCRSEAIVKSCIRYLEAVPWEDIEEGEIVQVVSRLDPMAMPIVARIQPVNINASKGVLISAIRLATSTDHPFPPFGDELRISAQEQVDYMLRDDEDMPLVTDDDEVKMEARIGLSNTFSLFEEELSSVLKLEVTCSVAESKIMQNISDLEWMCNILSKMGLMYEFVIKWIGISDKVLLVVEDKKLENIMWGLKVKIIEVTSKALDAVGYGTVILPAPQRVKLLRSWLPFIRNLKPILDSMIDNDMEFPYKMDEETYQTIEGAIVSLVLALPSDDQADILADWMNTEHLTYPDLSEAFEVWSFRSKSAKRRLLSGLDRVDDAAIIH
;
A
#
# COMPACT_ATOMS: atom_id res chain seq x y z
N MET A 1 -13.75 15.02 -48.63
CA MET A 1 -13.94 16.11 -47.65
C MET A 1 -13.61 15.58 -46.28
N ALA A 2 -12.32 15.50 -45.98
CA ALA A 2 -11.80 15.24 -44.64
C ALA A 2 -11.14 16.54 -44.18
N SER A 3 -11.87 17.35 -43.40
CA SER A 3 -11.31 18.30 -42.43
C SER A 3 -12.48 18.90 -41.64
N MET A 4 -12.19 19.28 -40.39
CA MET A 4 -13.10 19.94 -39.42
C MET A 4 -13.83 19.01 -38.43
N ILE A 5 -13.07 18.12 -37.78
CA ILE A 5 -13.31 17.83 -36.36
C ILE A 5 -12.26 18.63 -35.60
N SER A 6 -12.71 19.63 -34.84
CA SER A 6 -11.87 20.54 -34.05
C SER A 6 -11.04 19.77 -33.02
N GLU A 7 -9.71 19.90 -33.14
CA GLU A 7 -8.70 19.46 -32.18
C GLU A 7 -8.79 20.23 -30.85
N LYS A 8 -9.66 19.82 -29.92
CA LYS A 8 -9.55 20.22 -28.49
C LYS A 8 -9.99 19.12 -27.52
N LEU A 9 -9.71 17.86 -27.82
CA LEU A 9 -9.63 16.85 -26.76
C LEU A 9 -8.28 17.01 -26.06
N PRO A 10 -8.22 17.20 -24.72
CA PRO A 10 -6.96 17.27 -24.02
C PRO A 10 -6.16 15.99 -24.27
N LYS A 11 -4.95 16.12 -24.82
CA LYS A 11 -4.02 14.99 -24.93
C LYS A 11 -3.67 14.53 -23.51
N PHE A 12 -4.17 13.37 -23.10
CA PHE A 12 -3.81 12.75 -21.83
C PHE A 12 -2.40 12.14 -21.98
N THR A 13 -1.36 12.88 -21.58
CA THR A 13 0.00 12.35 -21.44
C THR A 13 0.16 11.56 -20.13
N ALA A 14 1.19 10.72 -20.03
CA ALA A 14 1.51 9.99 -18.80
C ALA A 14 1.69 10.94 -17.59
N GLU A 15 2.25 12.13 -17.80
CA GLU A 15 2.41 13.18 -16.80
C GLU A 15 1.05 13.74 -16.37
N THR A 16 0.13 13.98 -17.30
CA THR A 16 -1.23 14.44 -16.96
C THR A 16 -2.02 13.37 -16.22
N LEU A 17 -1.81 12.08 -16.50
CA LEU A 17 -2.41 10.97 -15.77
C LEU A 17 -1.80 10.82 -14.37
N ARG A 18 -0.47 10.92 -14.22
CA ARG A 18 0.19 10.97 -12.90
C ARG A 18 -0.27 12.17 -12.07
N ALA A 19 -0.43 13.34 -12.69
CA ALA A 19 -0.97 14.52 -12.05
C ALA A 19 -2.44 14.33 -11.64
N ALA A 20 -3.28 13.80 -12.53
CA ALA A 20 -4.68 13.48 -12.22
C ALA A 20 -4.80 12.46 -11.09
N ALA A 21 -3.96 11.43 -11.07
CA ALA A 21 -3.94 10.42 -10.02
C ALA A 21 -3.54 11.03 -8.66
N LYS A 22 -2.50 11.87 -8.61
CA LYS A 22 -2.15 12.66 -7.40
C LYS A 22 -3.29 13.59 -6.98
N LEU A 23 -3.99 14.20 -7.93
CA LEU A 23 -5.14 15.07 -7.64
C LEU A 23 -6.35 14.30 -7.11
N SER A 24 -6.52 13.04 -7.53
CA SER A 24 -7.59 12.14 -7.11
C SER A 24 -7.37 11.48 -5.73
N GLU A 25 -6.18 11.60 -5.14
CA GLU A 25 -5.85 10.93 -3.88
C GLU A 25 -6.80 11.38 -2.76
N ARG A 26 -7.55 10.41 -2.21
CA ARG A 26 -8.62 10.63 -1.21
C ARG A 26 -9.67 11.66 -1.61
N CYS A 27 -9.85 11.89 -2.91
CA CYS A 27 -10.95 12.68 -3.44
C CYS A 27 -12.26 11.94 -3.20
N ARG A 28 -13.15 12.55 -2.42
CA ARG A 28 -14.47 11.99 -2.13
C ARG A 28 -15.41 12.28 -3.29
N ILE A 29 -15.95 11.23 -3.87
CA ILE A 29 -17.04 11.33 -4.82
C ILE A 29 -18.34 11.36 -4.01
N VAL A 30 -19.17 12.38 -4.28
CA VAL A 30 -20.51 12.47 -3.70
C VAL A 30 -21.37 11.35 -4.31
N PRO A 31 -22.09 10.56 -3.50
CA PRO A 31 -22.86 9.43 -4.01
C PRO A 31 -23.84 9.82 -5.10
N VAL A 32 -24.06 8.91 -6.06
CA VAL A 32 -24.94 9.15 -7.21
C VAL A 32 -26.37 9.51 -6.76
N HIS A 33 -26.88 8.84 -5.73
CA HIS A 33 -28.22 9.14 -5.19
C HIS A 33 -28.34 10.56 -4.65
N LEU A 34 -27.33 11.07 -3.95
CA LEU A 34 -27.33 12.44 -3.42
C LEU A 34 -27.14 13.45 -4.55
N ARG A 35 -26.28 13.15 -5.54
CA ARG A 35 -26.14 13.98 -6.75
C ARG A 35 -27.46 14.13 -7.49
N ARG A 36 -28.15 13.02 -7.75
CA ARG A 36 -29.48 13.01 -8.40
C ARG A 36 -30.52 13.76 -7.57
N ALA A 37 -30.56 13.57 -6.25
CA ALA A 37 -31.48 14.30 -5.38
C ALA A 37 -31.24 15.82 -5.45
N ILE A 38 -29.97 16.25 -5.45
CA ILE A 38 -29.60 17.67 -5.61
C ILE A 38 -30.03 18.18 -6.99
N ASP A 39 -29.71 17.46 -8.07
CA ASP A 39 -30.04 17.89 -9.43
C ASP A 39 -31.56 18.00 -9.62
N ASN A 40 -32.34 17.00 -9.17
CA ASN A 40 -33.81 17.02 -9.21
C ASN A 40 -34.37 18.18 -8.38
N TYR A 41 -33.87 18.35 -7.15
CA TYR A 41 -34.28 19.47 -6.30
C TYR A 41 -34.05 20.80 -7.02
N LEU A 42 -32.90 21.02 -7.64
CA LEU A 42 -32.57 22.27 -8.33
C LEU A 42 -33.38 22.48 -9.61
N GLN A 43 -33.77 21.43 -10.33
CA GLN A 43 -34.64 21.52 -11.52
C GLN A 43 -36.04 22.02 -11.17
N GLU A 44 -36.55 21.68 -9.97
CA GLU A 44 -37.87 22.12 -9.48
C GLU A 44 -37.88 23.59 -8.99
N GLN A 45 -36.71 24.23 -8.89
CA GLN A 45 -36.59 25.59 -8.34
C GLN A 45 -36.40 26.65 -9.40
N ASP A 46 -36.72 27.90 -9.05
CA ASP A 46 -36.31 29.06 -9.84
C ASP A 46 -34.79 29.29 -9.69
N VAL A 47 -34.05 28.74 -10.66
CA VAL A 47 -32.59 28.88 -10.78
C VAL A 47 -32.17 30.21 -11.42
N MET A 48 -33.10 31.14 -11.72
CA MET A 48 -32.76 32.49 -12.14
C MET A 48 -31.80 33.13 -11.13
N TYR A 49 -30.73 33.72 -11.66
CA TYR A 49 -29.70 34.38 -10.86
C TYR A 49 -29.02 33.48 -9.80
N MET A 50 -28.98 32.15 -9.98
CA MET A 50 -28.37 31.22 -9.00
C MET A 50 -26.96 31.63 -8.56
N LYS A 51 -26.11 32.08 -9.50
CA LYS A 51 -24.76 32.59 -9.18
C LYS A 51 -24.79 33.77 -8.21
N ARG A 52 -25.81 34.65 -8.30
CA ARG A 52 -26.01 35.78 -7.38
C ARG A 52 -26.53 35.28 -6.02
N LYS A 53 -27.45 34.31 -6.00
CA LYS A 53 -27.94 33.67 -4.76
C LYS A 53 -26.79 33.01 -3.99
N VAL A 54 -25.93 32.25 -4.67
CA VAL A 54 -24.71 31.64 -4.11
C VAL A 54 -23.72 32.68 -3.58
N LEU A 55 -23.51 33.78 -4.32
CA LEU A 55 -22.65 34.87 -3.87
C LEU A 55 -23.19 35.55 -2.61
N SER A 56 -24.49 35.84 -2.57
CA SER A 56 -25.17 36.45 -1.41
C SER A 56 -25.11 35.54 -0.18
N LEU A 57 -25.29 34.23 -0.34
CA LEU A 57 -25.09 33.26 0.73
C LEU A 57 -23.64 33.30 1.25
N SER A 58 -22.65 33.34 0.36
CA SER A 58 -21.25 33.45 0.75
C SER A 58 -20.93 34.74 1.52
N GLN A 59 -21.52 35.87 1.11
CA GLN A 59 -21.38 37.15 1.82
C GLN A 59 -22.02 37.09 3.21
N SER A 60 -23.17 36.43 3.35
CA SER A 60 -23.86 36.25 4.64
C SER A 60 -22.99 35.47 5.63
N PHE A 61 -22.30 34.42 5.17
CA PHE A 61 -21.34 33.68 6.02
C PHE A 61 -20.14 34.54 6.44
N ASN A 62 -19.62 35.39 5.55
CA ASN A 62 -18.52 36.31 5.89
C ASN A 62 -18.95 37.35 6.93
N GLY A 63 -20.15 37.92 6.81
CA GLY A 63 -20.66 38.88 7.80
C GLY A 63 -20.79 38.28 9.21
N ILE A 64 -21.21 37.02 9.33
CA ILE A 64 -21.28 36.32 10.63
C ILE A 64 -19.88 36.04 11.18
N LYS A 65 -18.94 35.72 10.30
CA LYS A 65 -17.53 35.53 10.68
C LYS A 65 -16.98 36.82 11.30
N GLU A 66 -17.19 37.95 10.66
CA GLU A 66 -16.78 39.27 11.15
C GLU A 66 -17.47 39.64 12.48
N ALA A 67 -18.79 39.45 12.59
CA ALA A 67 -19.53 39.73 13.82
C ALA A 67 -19.01 38.90 15.01
N ASN A 68 -18.62 37.65 14.78
CA ASN A 68 -18.05 36.79 15.81
C ASN A 68 -16.62 37.17 16.19
N LEU A 69 -15.81 37.73 15.28
CA LEU A 69 -14.47 38.24 15.58
C LEU A 69 -14.52 39.45 16.53
N LEU A 70 -15.61 40.22 16.49
CA LEU A 70 -15.84 41.39 17.34
C LEU A 70 -16.37 41.05 18.75
N LEU A 71 -16.66 39.78 19.05
CA LEU A 71 -17.04 39.35 20.40
C LEU A 71 -15.83 39.48 21.34
N PRO A 72 -15.93 40.18 22.48
CA PRO A 72 -14.77 40.48 23.32
C PRO A 72 -14.00 39.22 23.76
N ALA A 73 -12.69 39.18 23.44
CA ALA A 73 -11.78 38.12 23.88
C ALA A 73 -11.71 38.00 25.42
N SER A 74 -12.00 39.08 26.16
CA SER A 74 -12.07 39.12 27.62
C SER A 74 -13.23 38.31 28.19
N THR A 75 -14.41 38.30 27.55
CA THR A 75 -15.55 37.49 27.98
C THR A 75 -15.27 35.99 27.81
N SER A 76 -14.50 35.63 26.77
CA SER A 76 -14.05 34.25 26.51
C SER A 76 -12.99 33.80 27.53
N LYS A 77 -11.99 34.64 27.85
CA LYS A 77 -10.98 34.32 28.89
C LYS A 77 -11.59 34.16 30.28
N ASP A 78 -12.44 35.10 30.72
CA ASP A 78 -13.04 35.06 32.06
C ASP A 78 -13.99 33.85 32.27
N LEU A 79 -14.74 33.44 31.25
CA LEU A 79 -15.62 32.26 31.30
C LEU A 79 -14.87 30.93 31.20
N VAL A 80 -13.65 30.94 30.66
CA VAL A 80 -12.75 29.78 30.56
C VAL A 80 -11.91 29.62 31.83
N GLU A 81 -11.52 30.72 32.48
CA GLU A 81 -10.72 30.73 33.72
C GLU A 81 -11.57 30.52 34.99
N ASP A 82 -12.77 31.10 35.10
CA ASP A 82 -13.71 30.84 36.21
C ASP A 82 -15.19 30.79 35.76
N PRO A 83 -15.73 29.60 35.46
CA PRO A 83 -17.12 29.42 35.04
C PRO A 83 -18.16 29.74 36.13
N LEU A 84 -17.75 30.08 37.37
CA LEU A 84 -18.68 30.37 38.47
C LEU A 84 -19.35 31.74 38.38
N LYS A 85 -18.77 32.73 37.67
CA LYS A 85 -19.45 34.01 37.40
C LYS A 85 -20.77 33.83 36.62
N ALA A 86 -20.90 32.76 35.83
CA ALA A 86 -22.15 32.43 35.14
C ALA A 86 -23.22 31.82 36.07
N ASN A 87 -22.84 31.36 37.27
CA ASN A 87 -23.67 30.61 38.20
C ASN A 87 -24.21 31.43 39.39
N GLU A 88 -23.80 32.68 39.58
CA GLU A 88 -24.35 33.54 40.65
C GLU A 88 -25.78 34.02 40.37
N CYS A 89 -26.30 33.85 39.16
CA CYS A 89 -27.70 34.13 38.85
C CYS A 89 -28.53 32.84 38.74
N SER A 90 -28.81 32.22 39.89
CA SER A 90 -29.68 31.06 40.10
C SER A 90 -31.18 31.36 39.88
N GLN A 91 -31.51 32.20 38.90
CA GLN A 91 -32.87 32.25 38.35
C GLN A 91 -32.95 31.20 37.24
N ARG A 92 -34.05 30.46 37.19
CA ARG A 92 -34.35 29.43 36.20
C ARG A 92 -34.52 30.10 34.82
N TRP A 93 -33.41 30.41 34.15
CA TRP A 93 -33.41 31.13 32.87
C TRP A 93 -34.08 30.28 31.79
N LYS A 94 -35.34 30.61 31.48
CA LYS A 94 -35.98 30.20 30.24
C LYS A 94 -35.17 30.81 29.10
N VAL A 95 -34.61 29.98 28.23
CA VAL A 95 -34.07 30.40 26.93
C VAL A 95 -35.15 31.23 26.25
N LYS A 96 -34.98 32.56 26.24
CA LYS A 96 -35.92 33.51 25.62
C LYS A 96 -35.58 33.79 24.15
N SER A 97 -34.44 33.31 23.65
CA SER A 97 -34.16 33.32 22.23
C SER A 97 -34.63 32.00 21.62
N ALA A 98 -35.71 32.05 20.85
CA ALA A 98 -35.77 31.15 19.72
C ALA A 98 -34.48 31.37 18.92
N TYR A 99 -33.87 30.29 18.44
CA TYR A 99 -32.68 30.30 17.59
C TYR A 99 -32.79 31.29 16.40
N GLY A 100 -34.00 31.77 16.09
CA GLY A 100 -34.30 32.69 15.00
C GLY A 100 -34.23 34.20 15.28
N ASP A 101 -33.98 34.74 16.47
CA ASP A 101 -34.04 36.21 16.65
C ASP A 101 -32.72 36.97 16.48
N THR A 102 -31.56 36.29 16.50
CA THR A 102 -30.23 36.95 16.47
C THR A 102 -29.16 36.29 15.58
N GLY A 103 -29.49 35.27 14.78
CA GLY A 103 -28.56 34.50 13.92
C GLY A 103 -28.83 34.59 12.42
N LEU A 104 -28.13 33.76 11.62
CA LEU A 104 -28.37 33.63 10.17
C LEU A 104 -29.80 33.14 9.93
N LYS A 105 -30.58 33.91 9.16
CA LYS A 105 -31.94 33.51 8.77
C LYS A 105 -31.93 32.98 7.37
N TYR A 106 -32.04 31.67 7.21
CA TYR A 106 -32.16 31.02 5.90
C TYR A 106 -33.56 31.22 5.30
N GLN A 107 -33.63 32.02 4.25
CA GLN A 107 -34.78 32.13 3.34
C GLN A 107 -34.69 31.12 2.20
N GLU A 108 -35.73 31.03 1.36
CA GLU A 108 -35.81 30.07 0.26
C GLU A 108 -34.58 30.10 -0.65
N ASP A 109 -34.22 31.29 -1.13
CA ASP A 109 -33.08 31.48 -2.03
C ASP A 109 -31.74 31.06 -1.41
N GLN A 110 -31.58 31.26 -0.10
CA GLN A 110 -30.37 30.86 0.62
C GLN A 110 -30.34 29.35 0.84
N ALA A 111 -31.47 28.70 1.11
CA ALA A 111 -31.58 27.25 1.20
C ALA A 111 -31.24 26.59 -0.15
N ILE A 112 -31.80 27.11 -1.24
CA ILE A 112 -31.48 26.64 -2.60
C ILE A 112 -30.00 26.82 -2.93
N ALA A 113 -29.44 28.00 -2.65
CA ALA A 113 -28.03 28.27 -2.84
C ALA A 113 -27.13 27.36 -1.98
N TYR A 114 -27.57 27.01 -0.77
CA TYR A 114 -26.85 26.11 0.13
C TYR A 114 -26.79 24.70 -0.45
N VAL A 115 -27.92 24.16 -0.92
CA VAL A 115 -27.99 22.85 -1.59
C VAL A 115 -27.08 22.83 -2.82
N ALA A 116 -27.14 23.88 -3.65
CA ALA A 116 -26.39 23.95 -4.89
C ALA A 116 -24.86 24.02 -4.69
N ALA A 117 -24.39 24.74 -3.68
CA ALA A 117 -22.97 25.10 -3.53
C ALA A 117 -22.29 24.49 -2.29
N ARG A 118 -22.93 24.42 -1.13
CA ARG A 118 -22.31 24.03 0.16
C ARG A 118 -22.57 22.59 0.54
N MET A 119 -23.78 22.08 0.35
CA MET A 119 -24.20 20.75 0.78
C MET A 119 -23.22 19.62 0.36
N PRO A 120 -22.73 19.53 -0.90
CA PRO A 120 -21.81 18.46 -1.30
C PRO A 120 -20.48 18.47 -0.53
N ALA A 121 -19.97 19.67 -0.22
CA ALA A 121 -18.73 19.85 0.53
C ALA A 121 -18.91 19.47 2.01
N VAL A 122 -20.01 19.93 2.62
CA VAL A 122 -20.38 19.61 4.01
C VAL A 122 -20.63 18.10 4.18
N TYR A 123 -21.34 17.48 3.25
CA TYR A 123 -21.54 16.03 3.21
C TYR A 123 -20.19 15.29 3.23
N SER A 124 -19.23 15.72 2.40
CA SER A 124 -17.92 15.08 2.31
C SER A 124 -17.12 15.19 3.61
N ALA A 125 -17.15 16.36 4.26
CA ALA A 125 -16.53 16.56 5.57
C ALA A 125 -17.18 15.67 6.65
N LEU A 126 -18.52 15.59 6.66
CA LEU A 126 -19.26 14.75 7.62
C LEU A 126 -18.99 13.26 7.40
N TYR A 127 -18.97 12.79 6.16
CA TYR A 127 -18.60 11.42 5.84
C TYR A 127 -17.19 11.09 6.37
N ARG A 128 -16.24 12.02 6.24
CA ARG A 128 -14.86 11.86 6.75
C ARG A 128 -14.81 11.78 8.28
N VAL A 129 -15.59 12.58 8.99
CA VAL A 129 -15.69 12.56 10.47
C VAL A 129 -16.35 11.28 10.95
N LEU A 130 -17.52 10.94 10.41
CA LEU A 130 -18.29 9.75 10.81
C LEU A 130 -17.53 8.46 10.49
N SER A 131 -16.87 8.39 9.32
CA SER A 131 -16.01 7.27 8.97
C SER A 131 -14.79 7.14 9.90
N GLU A 132 -14.27 8.25 10.45
CA GLU A 132 -13.19 8.17 11.44
C GLU A 132 -13.70 7.54 12.73
N VAL A 133 -14.84 8.03 13.24
CA VAL A 133 -15.45 7.51 14.46
C VAL A 133 -15.78 6.02 14.31
N TYR A 134 -16.48 5.64 13.24
CA TYR A 134 -16.88 4.26 13.01
C TYR A 134 -15.69 3.37 12.61
N LYS A 135 -15.09 3.60 11.44
CA LYS A 135 -14.14 2.64 10.85
C LYS A 135 -12.77 2.62 11.54
N ARG A 136 -12.35 3.72 12.17
CA ARG A 136 -10.97 3.84 12.69
C ARG A 136 -10.86 3.84 14.21
N ARG A 137 -11.89 4.29 14.93
CA ARG A 137 -11.83 4.53 16.39
C ARG A 137 -12.75 3.62 17.19
N VAL A 138 -13.99 3.41 16.72
CA VAL A 138 -15.02 2.64 17.43
C VAL A 138 -15.80 1.77 16.44
N PRO A 139 -15.20 0.69 15.91
CA PRO A 139 -15.84 -0.18 14.90
C PRO A 139 -17.11 -0.86 15.41
N ASP A 140 -17.20 -1.10 16.72
CA ASP A 140 -18.38 -1.72 17.33
C ASP A 140 -19.52 -0.72 17.60
N PHE A 141 -19.34 0.56 17.29
CA PHE A 141 -20.38 1.58 17.50
C PHE A 141 -21.38 1.59 16.34
N VAL A 142 -22.58 1.11 16.65
CA VAL A 142 -23.73 1.04 15.73
C VAL A 142 -24.90 1.81 16.35
N PRO A 143 -25.05 3.12 16.06
CA PRO A 143 -26.11 3.92 16.65
C PRO A 143 -27.48 3.54 16.07
N ALA A 144 -28.50 3.40 16.91
CA ALA A 144 -29.89 3.16 16.49
C ALA A 144 -30.72 4.46 16.55
N LYS A 145 -30.52 5.26 17.60
CA LYS A 145 -31.21 6.54 17.83
C LYS A 145 -30.26 7.71 17.67
N VAL A 146 -30.58 8.62 16.76
CA VAL A 146 -29.73 9.78 16.44
C VAL A 146 -30.48 11.10 16.60
N LEU A 147 -29.77 12.12 17.08
CA LEU A 147 -30.21 13.52 17.06
C LEU A 147 -29.25 14.34 16.21
N ASP A 148 -29.77 15.00 15.17
CA ASP A 148 -29.07 15.97 14.35
C ASP A 148 -29.57 17.39 14.68
N PHE A 149 -28.74 18.18 15.35
CA PHE A 149 -29.04 19.55 15.73
C PHE A 149 -28.46 20.54 14.73
N GLY A 150 -29.31 21.44 14.22
CA GLY A 150 -28.94 22.29 13.09
C GLY A 150 -28.91 21.49 11.80
N ALA A 151 -29.90 20.60 11.61
CA ALA A 151 -29.89 19.63 10.52
C ALA A 151 -29.88 20.28 9.13
N GLY A 152 -30.35 21.52 9.00
CA GLY A 152 -30.39 22.27 7.76
C GLY A 152 -31.11 21.50 6.66
N THR A 153 -30.41 21.27 5.55
CA THR A 153 -30.89 20.46 4.41
C THR A 153 -30.76 18.95 4.63
N SER A 154 -30.64 18.51 5.88
CA SER A 154 -30.42 17.11 6.29
C SER A 154 -29.11 16.52 5.76
N THR A 155 -28.05 17.33 5.69
CA THR A 155 -26.76 16.88 5.09
C THR A 155 -26.10 15.76 5.89
N ALA A 156 -26.17 15.81 7.23
CA ALA A 156 -25.60 14.77 8.08
C ALA A 156 -26.34 13.45 7.92
N LEU A 157 -27.66 13.46 7.73
CA LEU A 157 -28.46 12.27 7.45
C LEU A 157 -27.91 11.48 6.26
N TRP A 158 -27.63 12.14 5.14
CA TRP A 158 -27.04 11.50 3.96
C TRP A 158 -25.69 10.85 4.25
N ALA A 159 -24.83 11.51 5.03
CA ALA A 159 -23.55 10.94 5.43
C ALA A 159 -23.72 9.74 6.39
N MET A 160 -24.69 9.79 7.29
CA MET A 160 -24.98 8.71 8.24
C MET A 160 -25.56 7.47 7.56
N LEU A 161 -26.48 7.64 6.61
CA LEU A 161 -27.06 6.53 5.84
C LEU A 161 -26.00 5.73 5.08
N GLU A 162 -24.89 6.37 4.69
CA GLU A 162 -23.80 5.68 4.01
C GLU A 162 -22.76 5.06 4.97
N VAL A 163 -22.49 5.70 6.11
CA VAL A 163 -21.54 5.17 7.10
C VAL A 163 -22.15 3.99 7.87
N TRP A 164 -23.45 4.04 8.17
CA TRP A 164 -24.20 3.03 8.93
C TRP A 164 -25.44 2.55 8.15
N PRO A 165 -25.25 1.80 7.06
CA PRO A 165 -26.36 1.36 6.22
C PRO A 165 -27.24 0.35 6.96
N GLY A 166 -28.55 0.63 7.04
CA GLY A 166 -29.56 -0.30 7.55
C GLY A 166 -29.59 -0.50 9.07
N THR A 167 -28.79 0.24 9.85
CA THR A 167 -28.75 0.10 11.32
C THR A 167 -29.44 1.25 12.06
N LEU A 168 -29.71 2.36 11.39
CA LEU A 168 -30.39 3.51 11.96
C LEU A 168 -31.89 3.19 12.08
N GLU A 169 -32.46 3.32 13.28
CA GLU A 169 -33.89 3.05 13.52
C GLU A 169 -34.69 4.35 13.58
N GLN A 170 -34.18 5.36 14.29
CA GLN A 170 -34.86 6.64 14.52
C GLN A 170 -33.88 7.80 14.45
N ILE A 171 -34.27 8.86 13.73
CA ILE A 171 -33.50 10.09 13.60
C ILE A 171 -34.39 11.30 13.91
N ASN A 172 -33.99 12.08 14.89
CA ASN A 172 -34.64 13.33 15.23
C ASN A 172 -33.83 14.49 14.66
N LEU A 173 -34.44 15.31 13.81
CA LEU A 173 -33.84 16.48 13.18
C LEU A 173 -34.34 17.73 13.89
N VAL A 174 -33.44 18.62 14.30
CA VAL A 174 -33.78 19.92 14.88
C VAL A 174 -33.28 21.02 13.96
N GLU A 175 -34.19 21.75 13.32
CA GLU A 175 -33.86 22.83 12.37
C GLU A 175 -34.93 23.93 12.44
N PRO A 176 -34.62 25.16 12.86
CA PRO A 176 -35.61 26.23 12.97
C PRO A 176 -36.05 26.83 11.62
N SER A 177 -35.23 26.78 10.57
CA SER A 177 -35.59 27.34 9.25
C SER A 177 -36.53 26.40 8.50
N GLN A 178 -37.76 26.86 8.27
CA GLN A 178 -38.75 26.15 7.46
C GLN A 178 -38.29 25.97 6.00
N SER A 179 -37.51 26.90 5.44
CA SER A 179 -36.96 26.75 4.09
C SER A 179 -35.93 25.62 4.02
N MET A 180 -35.05 25.51 5.02
CA MET A 180 -34.07 24.42 5.10
C MET A 180 -34.75 23.06 5.33
N GLN A 181 -35.75 23.01 6.21
CA GLN A 181 -36.55 21.79 6.43
C GLN A 181 -37.23 21.31 5.14
N ARG A 182 -37.90 22.22 4.40
CA ARG A 182 -38.55 21.89 3.13
C ARG A 182 -37.55 21.39 2.08
N ALA A 183 -36.38 22.03 1.98
CA ALA A 183 -35.31 21.57 1.10
C ALA A 183 -34.84 20.15 1.47
N GLY A 184 -34.59 19.89 2.76
CA GLY A 184 -34.22 18.56 3.26
C GLY A 184 -35.29 17.50 2.96
N GLN A 185 -36.57 17.81 3.22
CA GLN A 185 -37.68 16.92 2.90
C GLN A 185 -37.78 16.60 1.41
N SER A 186 -37.58 17.60 0.54
CA SER A 186 -37.61 17.36 -0.91
C SER A 186 -36.44 16.49 -1.37
N LEU A 187 -35.24 16.71 -0.83
CA LEU A 187 -34.06 15.91 -1.14
C LEU A 187 -34.23 14.44 -0.72
N MET A 188 -34.98 14.16 0.35
CA MET A 188 -35.25 12.81 0.83
C MET A 188 -36.35 12.08 0.05
N LYS A 189 -37.10 12.76 -0.85
CA LYS A 189 -38.15 12.12 -1.63
C LYS A 189 -37.57 11.01 -2.51
N GLY A 190 -38.23 9.85 -2.50
CA GLY A 190 -37.84 8.70 -3.32
C GLY A 190 -36.74 7.81 -2.72
N LEU A 191 -36.20 8.14 -1.53
CA LEU A 191 -35.35 7.22 -0.79
C LEU A 191 -36.19 6.10 -0.18
N GLN A 192 -35.76 4.86 -0.38
CA GLN A 192 -36.36 3.67 0.21
C GLN A 192 -35.64 3.30 1.52
N ASN A 193 -36.31 2.54 2.39
CA ASN A 193 -35.74 2.03 3.65
C ASN A 193 -35.17 3.11 4.59
N LEU A 194 -35.79 4.29 4.62
CA LEU A 194 -35.41 5.34 5.55
C LEU A 194 -35.76 4.96 7.00
N PRO A 195 -34.93 5.37 7.98
CA PRO A 195 -35.27 5.31 9.39
C PRO A 195 -36.51 6.16 9.70
N LEU A 196 -37.08 5.99 10.90
CA LEU A 196 -38.15 6.86 11.37
C LEU A 196 -37.61 8.27 11.63
N ILE A 197 -37.97 9.22 10.76
CA ILE A 197 -37.49 10.62 10.82
C ILE A 197 -38.56 11.51 11.47
N HIS A 198 -38.17 12.25 12.51
CA HIS A 198 -38.99 13.31 13.09
C HIS A 198 -38.28 14.65 13.01
N SER A 199 -39.00 15.68 12.52
CA SER A 199 -38.49 17.05 12.45
C SER A 199 -39.09 17.92 13.55
N TYR A 200 -38.24 18.75 14.17
CA TYR A 200 -38.63 19.68 15.22
C TYR A 200 -37.99 21.04 14.99
N ASP A 201 -38.70 22.11 15.33
CA ASP A 201 -38.13 23.46 15.17
C ASP A 201 -37.10 23.80 16.26
N ASN A 202 -37.16 23.13 17.42
CA ASN A 202 -36.28 23.40 18.56
C ASN A 202 -36.25 22.25 19.58
N ILE A 203 -35.23 22.26 20.45
CA ILE A 203 -35.03 21.26 21.51
C ILE A 203 -36.21 21.19 22.51
N PRO A 204 -36.83 22.30 22.95
CA PRO A 204 -38.01 22.23 23.81
C PRO A 204 -39.18 21.44 23.21
N LEU A 205 -39.46 21.57 21.91
CA LEU A 205 -40.49 20.78 21.24
C LEU A 205 -40.11 19.29 21.19
N LEU A 206 -38.88 18.97 20.80
CA LEU A 206 -38.33 17.61 20.87
C LEU A 206 -38.54 16.99 22.27
N THR A 207 -38.16 17.72 23.32
CA THR A 207 -38.20 17.22 24.71
C THR A 207 -39.62 17.05 25.26
N LYS A 208 -40.61 17.76 24.69
CA LYS A 208 -42.03 17.59 25.00
C LYS A 208 -42.63 16.34 24.36
N HIS A 209 -42.22 16.03 23.12
CA HIS A 209 -42.72 14.88 22.38
C HIS A 209 -42.06 13.56 22.81
N ILE A 210 -40.87 13.60 23.41
CA ILE A 210 -40.13 12.40 23.81
C ILE A 210 -40.31 12.09 25.32
N ASN A 211 -40.75 10.87 25.60
CA ASN A 211 -40.87 10.32 26.97
C ASN A 211 -39.52 10.32 27.71
N LYS A 212 -39.54 10.47 29.04
CA LYS A 212 -38.32 10.58 29.87
C LYS A 212 -37.29 9.47 29.64
N SER A 213 -37.72 8.23 29.39
CA SER A 213 -36.85 7.07 29.12
C SER A 213 -36.22 7.05 27.72
N GLY A 214 -36.78 7.79 26.76
CA GLY A 214 -36.31 7.84 25.37
C GLY A 214 -35.57 9.14 25.02
N ARG A 215 -35.26 10.01 26.00
CA ARG A 215 -34.70 11.34 25.75
C ARG A 215 -33.27 11.36 25.22
N ARG A 216 -32.53 10.28 25.40
CA ARG A 216 -31.13 10.22 24.99
C ARG A 216 -30.96 9.44 23.70
N HIS A 217 -29.96 9.86 22.94
CA HIS A 217 -29.64 9.35 21.61
C HIS A 217 -28.24 8.76 21.64
N ASP A 218 -28.04 7.64 20.95
CA ASP A 218 -26.74 6.96 20.89
C ASP A 218 -25.69 7.88 20.26
N LEU A 219 -26.11 8.63 19.22
CA LEU A 219 -25.33 9.65 18.55
C LEU A 219 -26.07 10.99 18.58
N VAL A 220 -25.37 12.05 19.01
CA VAL A 220 -25.80 13.44 18.82
C VAL A 220 -24.77 14.13 17.93
N ILE A 221 -25.23 14.82 16.88
CA ILE A 221 -24.37 15.60 15.99
C ILE A 221 -24.87 17.03 15.87
N ALA A 222 -23.93 17.98 15.85
CA ALA A 222 -24.18 19.37 15.50
C ALA A 222 -23.09 19.82 14.51
N SER A 223 -23.50 20.08 13.27
CA SER A 223 -22.57 20.37 12.18
C SER A 223 -22.82 21.72 11.53
N TYR A 224 -21.78 22.55 11.45
CA TYR A 224 -21.77 23.87 10.79
C TYR A 224 -22.81 24.85 11.36
N VAL A 225 -23.10 24.77 12.65
CA VAL A 225 -24.25 25.48 13.26
C VAL A 225 -23.88 26.31 14.49
N LEU A 226 -22.84 25.93 15.24
CA LEU A 226 -22.40 26.68 16.43
C LEU A 226 -21.81 28.04 16.03
N GLY A 227 -21.18 28.15 14.85
CA GLY A 227 -20.71 29.41 14.29
C GLY A 227 -21.82 30.43 14.00
N GLU A 228 -23.05 29.95 13.78
CA GLU A 228 -24.24 30.77 13.50
C GLU A 228 -24.87 31.35 14.78
N ILE A 229 -24.46 30.85 15.95
CA ILE A 229 -24.94 31.29 17.25
C ILE A 229 -24.01 32.41 17.75
N PRO A 230 -24.49 33.67 17.83
CA PRO A 230 -23.62 34.81 18.12
C PRO A 230 -23.06 34.74 19.56
N SER A 231 -23.88 34.38 20.55
CA SER A 231 -23.48 34.41 21.96
C SER A 231 -22.67 33.18 22.36
N VAL A 232 -21.49 33.39 22.96
CA VAL A 232 -20.69 32.31 23.58
C VAL A 232 -21.47 31.61 24.70
N LYS A 233 -22.23 32.37 25.49
CA LYS A 233 -23.08 31.83 26.56
C LYS A 233 -24.17 30.92 26.02
N ASP A 234 -24.77 31.28 24.88
CA ASP A 234 -25.82 30.48 24.25
C ASP A 234 -25.23 29.21 23.63
N ARG A 235 -24.05 29.31 22.99
CA ARG A 235 -23.28 28.14 22.52
C ARG A 235 -23.00 27.15 23.66
N ILE A 236 -22.49 27.64 24.79
CA ILE A 236 -22.24 26.81 25.98
C ILE A 236 -23.53 26.14 26.47
N THR A 237 -24.61 26.92 26.58
CA THR A 237 -25.91 26.41 27.06
C THR A 237 -26.45 25.32 26.15
N LEU A 238 -26.39 25.54 24.84
CA LEU A 238 -26.80 24.58 23.83
C LEU A 238 -25.96 23.30 23.91
N VAL A 239 -24.63 23.40 23.90
CA VAL A 239 -23.75 22.23 23.93
C VAL A 239 -23.97 21.39 25.20
N ARG A 240 -24.27 22.03 26.34
CA ARG A 240 -24.68 21.32 27.56
C ARG A 240 -25.98 20.55 27.37
N GLN A 241 -26.98 21.15 26.74
CA GLN A 241 -28.24 20.48 26.42
C GLN A 241 -28.03 19.29 25.48
N LEU A 242 -27.23 19.46 24.42
CA LEU A 242 -26.89 18.38 23.49
C LEU A 242 -26.17 17.23 24.20
N TRP A 243 -25.22 17.55 25.08
CA TRP A 243 -24.55 16.55 25.91
C TRP A 243 -25.53 15.81 26.83
N ASP A 244 -26.48 16.49 27.47
CA ASP A 244 -27.51 15.86 28.31
C ASP A 244 -28.43 14.91 27.52
N LEU A 245 -28.64 15.18 26.23
CA LEU A 245 -29.37 14.34 25.27
C LEU A 245 -28.51 13.23 24.64
N THR A 246 -27.21 13.17 24.95
CA THR A 246 -26.28 12.15 24.44
C THR A 246 -26.22 10.96 25.38
N GLU A 247 -26.38 9.75 24.85
CA GLU A 247 -26.18 8.48 25.57
C GLU A 247 -24.77 7.92 25.41
N ASP A 248 -24.17 7.97 24.20
CA ASP A 248 -22.79 7.50 23.97
C ASP A 248 -21.91 8.59 23.36
N ILE A 249 -22.14 8.99 22.10
CA ILE A 249 -21.22 9.86 21.33
C ILE A 249 -21.85 11.21 20.97
N LEU A 250 -21.12 12.31 21.21
CA LEU A 250 -21.44 13.66 20.74
C LEU A 250 -20.40 14.13 19.72
N ILE A 251 -20.81 14.57 18.54
CA ILE A 251 -19.93 15.09 17.50
C ILE A 251 -20.27 16.56 17.22
N LEU A 252 -19.27 17.44 17.30
CA LEU A 252 -19.37 18.84 16.91
C LEU A 252 -18.46 19.09 15.71
N VAL A 253 -18.98 19.72 14.65
CA VAL A 253 -18.22 20.02 13.41
C VAL A 253 -18.44 21.48 13.02
N GLU A 254 -17.38 22.18 12.62
CA GLU A 254 -17.41 23.57 12.15
C GLU A 254 -16.48 23.76 10.93
N PRO A 255 -16.66 24.83 10.12
CA PRO A 255 -15.71 25.18 9.08
C PRO A 255 -14.28 25.28 9.63
N GLY A 256 -13.31 24.75 8.87
CA GLY A 256 -11.89 24.72 9.22
C GLY A 256 -11.24 26.10 9.07
N THR A 257 -11.70 27.04 9.88
CA THR A 257 -11.27 28.43 9.97
C THR A 257 -10.71 28.69 11.38
N PRO A 258 -9.91 29.75 11.60
CA PRO A 258 -9.45 30.10 12.94
C PRO A 258 -10.60 30.24 13.95
N GLN A 259 -11.70 30.84 13.52
CA GLN A 259 -12.90 30.99 14.33
C GLN A 259 -13.56 29.65 14.63
N GLY A 260 -13.84 28.82 13.63
CA GLY A 260 -14.45 27.50 13.83
C GLY A 260 -13.61 26.63 14.76
N SER A 261 -12.28 26.62 14.57
CA SER A 261 -11.36 25.90 15.45
C SER A 261 -11.38 26.44 16.89
N SER A 262 -11.55 27.75 17.08
CA SER A 262 -11.69 28.37 18.40
C SER A 262 -12.99 27.93 19.08
N ILE A 263 -14.11 27.91 18.35
CA ILE A 263 -15.41 27.43 18.85
C ILE A 263 -15.30 25.97 19.31
N ILE A 264 -14.78 25.09 18.44
CA ILE A 264 -14.59 23.67 18.75
C ILE A 264 -13.69 23.49 19.98
N SER A 265 -12.58 24.23 20.07
CA SER A 265 -11.66 24.17 21.22
C SER A 265 -12.31 24.64 22.53
N GLN A 266 -13.10 25.71 22.49
CA GLN A 266 -13.85 26.23 23.65
C GLN A 266 -14.90 25.22 24.12
N MET A 267 -15.71 24.68 23.22
CA MET A 267 -16.76 23.70 23.55
C MET A 267 -16.14 22.40 24.08
N ARG A 268 -15.02 21.95 23.50
CA ARG A 268 -14.21 20.83 24.00
C ARG A 268 -13.76 21.03 25.43
N SER A 269 -13.15 22.18 25.71
CA SER A 269 -12.67 22.50 27.06
C SER A 269 -13.84 22.56 28.05
N HIS A 270 -14.98 23.11 27.64
CA HIS A 270 -16.17 23.22 28.49
C HIS A 270 -16.75 21.87 28.91
N ILE A 271 -16.99 20.94 27.96
CA ILE A 271 -17.54 19.61 28.28
C ILE A 271 -16.59 18.84 29.20
N LEU A 272 -15.30 18.80 28.86
CA LEU A 272 -14.29 18.08 29.66
C LEU A 272 -14.17 18.66 31.08
N TRP A 273 -14.17 19.99 31.22
CA TRP A 273 -14.16 20.65 32.52
C TRP A 273 -15.41 20.32 33.34
N MET A 274 -16.59 20.39 32.72
CA MET A 274 -17.87 20.14 33.36
C MET A 274 -17.95 18.71 33.91
N GLU A 275 -17.57 17.70 33.12
CA GLU A 275 -17.58 16.30 33.54
C GLU A 275 -16.50 15.99 34.58
N LYS A 276 -15.28 16.55 34.45
CA LYS A 276 -14.24 16.45 35.50
C LYS A 276 -14.74 17.02 36.84
N ARG A 277 -15.44 18.16 36.82
CA ARG A 277 -16.04 18.75 38.02
C ARG A 277 -17.15 17.88 38.60
N ARG A 278 -17.99 17.27 37.75
CA ARG A 278 -19.05 16.33 38.18
C ARG A 278 -18.47 15.11 38.88
N ILE A 279 -17.40 14.52 38.32
CA ILE A 279 -16.68 13.41 38.94
C ILE A 279 -16.12 13.80 40.31
N ARG A 280 -15.41 14.93 40.42
CA ARG A 280 -14.85 15.40 41.71
C ARG A 280 -15.93 15.59 42.78
N LYS A 281 -17.09 16.15 42.41
CA LYS A 281 -18.22 16.31 43.35
C LYS A 281 -18.78 14.97 43.83
N LEU A 282 -18.92 13.99 42.93
CA LEU A 282 -19.40 12.65 43.28
C LEU A 282 -18.40 11.91 44.19
N GLN A 283 -17.11 12.03 43.89
CA GLN A 283 -16.03 11.47 44.72
C GLN A 283 -16.02 12.06 46.13
N ASN A 284 -16.27 13.36 46.27
CA ASN A 284 -16.33 14.04 47.56
C ASN A 284 -17.63 13.77 48.33
N ALA A 285 -18.70 13.35 47.66
CA ALA A 285 -20.00 13.07 48.27
C ALA A 285 -20.19 11.60 48.71
N SER A 286 -19.40 10.65 48.19
CA SER A 286 -19.53 9.24 48.55
C SER A 286 -18.72 8.88 49.81
N ASN A 287 -19.39 8.36 50.84
CA ASN A 287 -18.73 7.56 51.87
C ASN A 287 -18.10 6.31 51.23
N LYS A 288 -17.05 5.76 51.88
CA LYS A 288 -16.17 4.65 51.44
C LYS A 288 -16.84 3.41 50.83
N ALA A 289 -18.17 3.25 50.96
CA ALA A 289 -18.96 2.12 50.49
C ALA A 289 -19.58 2.27 49.07
N SER A 290 -19.40 3.39 48.36
CA SER A 290 -20.04 3.60 47.03
C SER A 290 -19.05 3.76 45.87
N LYS A 291 -17.82 3.24 45.98
CA LYS A 291 -16.86 3.22 44.86
C LYS A 291 -17.35 2.42 43.65
N ASP A 292 -18.21 1.42 43.86
CA ASP A 292 -18.83 0.60 42.80
C ASP A 292 -20.01 1.29 42.09
N LEU A 293 -20.48 2.44 42.58
CA LEU A 293 -21.60 3.20 41.98
C LEU A 293 -21.16 4.31 41.01
N LEU A 294 -19.85 4.45 40.76
CA LEU A 294 -19.33 5.20 39.61
C LEU A 294 -19.65 4.40 38.35
N THR A 295 -20.88 4.54 37.85
CA THR A 295 -21.30 3.88 36.61
C THR A 295 -20.30 4.17 35.50
N HIS A 296 -19.99 3.18 34.65
CA HIS A 296 -19.10 3.32 33.48
C HIS A 296 -19.47 4.48 32.53
N LYS A 297 -20.65 5.11 32.69
CA LYS A 297 -21.17 6.22 31.89
C LYS A 297 -20.91 7.62 32.46
N THR A 298 -20.19 7.74 33.59
CA THR A 298 -19.86 9.03 34.22
C THR A 298 -18.51 9.54 33.70
N GLY A 299 -18.46 10.78 33.21
CA GLY A 299 -17.27 11.34 32.57
C GLY A 299 -17.43 11.57 31.07
N ALA A 300 -16.39 12.15 30.47
CA ALA A 300 -16.25 12.31 29.03
C ALA A 300 -14.77 12.22 28.65
N PHE A 301 -14.51 11.64 27.48
CA PHE A 301 -13.19 11.65 26.84
C PHE A 301 -13.32 11.89 25.33
N ILE A 302 -12.22 12.30 24.71
CA ILE A 302 -12.15 12.60 23.27
C ILE A 302 -11.84 11.33 22.48
N VAL A 303 -12.76 10.96 21.59
CA VAL A 303 -12.57 9.89 20.60
C VAL A 303 -11.65 10.38 19.49
N ALA A 304 -11.91 11.57 18.95
CA ALA A 304 -11.17 12.18 17.86
C ALA A 304 -11.44 13.70 17.84
N PRO A 305 -10.61 14.53 17.20
CA PRO A 305 -9.34 14.19 16.55
C PRO A 305 -8.15 14.18 17.53
N CYS A 306 -8.29 14.78 18.73
CA CYS A 306 -7.23 14.86 19.72
C CYS A 306 -7.03 13.49 20.40
N PRO A 307 -5.79 13.00 20.54
CA PRO A 307 -5.49 11.75 21.25
C PRO A 307 -5.42 11.92 22.78
N HIS A 308 -5.79 13.09 23.30
CA HIS A 308 -5.72 13.44 24.71
C HIS A 308 -6.92 14.31 25.14
N ASP A 309 -7.17 14.35 26.44
CA ASP A 309 -8.24 15.09 27.14
C ASP A 309 -7.71 16.32 27.90
N GLY A 310 -6.42 16.61 27.75
CA GLY A 310 -5.79 17.84 28.23
C GLY A 310 -6.17 19.09 27.43
N PRO A 311 -5.72 20.30 27.83
CA PRO A 311 -5.83 21.51 27.01
C PRO A 311 -5.28 21.29 25.59
N CYS A 312 -5.86 21.96 24.59
CA CYS A 312 -5.36 21.85 23.22
C CYS A 312 -4.02 22.61 23.10
N PRO A 313 -2.91 21.98 22.65
CA PRO A 313 -1.60 22.64 22.55
C PRO A 313 -1.57 23.85 21.61
N LEU A 314 -2.55 23.94 20.68
CA LEU A 314 -2.66 25.02 19.71
C LEU A 314 -3.55 26.19 20.17
N GLN A 315 -4.23 26.08 21.32
CA GLN A 315 -5.28 27.02 21.75
C GLN A 315 -4.80 28.48 21.90
N ASN A 316 -3.51 28.71 22.17
CA ASN A 316 -2.90 30.03 22.34
C ASN A 316 -1.78 30.30 21.33
N THR A 317 -1.87 29.69 20.15
CA THR A 317 -0.89 29.87 19.07
C THR A 317 -1.55 30.56 17.89
N GLU A 318 -0.74 31.12 16.97
CA GLU A 318 -1.23 31.63 15.68
C GLU A 318 -1.77 30.51 14.76
N LYS A 319 -1.45 29.25 15.10
CA LYS A 319 -1.89 28.06 14.38
C LYS A 319 -3.23 27.56 14.92
N TYR A 320 -4.05 26.99 14.04
CA TYR A 320 -5.33 26.38 14.40
C TYR A 320 -5.46 24.96 13.84
N CYS A 321 -6.15 24.11 14.61
CA CYS A 321 -6.36 22.70 14.29
C CYS A 321 -7.51 22.54 13.30
N HIS A 322 -7.22 22.05 12.09
CA HIS A 322 -8.22 21.75 11.08
C HIS A 322 -7.77 20.61 10.18
N PHE A 323 -8.71 20.11 9.39
CA PHE A 323 -8.57 18.99 8.47
C PHE A 323 -9.13 19.38 7.11
N VAL A 324 -8.76 18.62 6.09
CA VAL A 324 -9.22 18.81 4.71
C VAL A 324 -9.82 17.52 4.19
N GLN A 325 -11.01 17.61 3.62
CA GLN A 325 -11.56 16.57 2.76
C GLN A 325 -11.64 17.10 1.33
N ARG A 326 -10.84 16.51 0.44
CA ARG A 326 -10.98 16.75 -1.00
C ARG A 326 -12.26 16.09 -1.49
N LEU A 327 -13.05 16.78 -2.29
CA LEU A 327 -14.20 16.22 -2.99
C LEU A 327 -14.18 16.55 -4.48
N GLU A 328 -14.77 15.68 -5.28
CA GLU A 328 -15.08 16.00 -6.67
C GLU A 328 -16.23 17.01 -6.69
N ARG A 329 -16.05 18.13 -7.41
CA ARG A 329 -17.13 19.12 -7.52
C ARG A 329 -18.31 18.52 -8.28
N THR A 330 -19.52 18.65 -7.76
CA THR A 330 -20.73 18.25 -8.49
C THR A 330 -20.99 19.16 -9.69
N SER A 331 -21.87 18.71 -10.60
CA SER A 331 -22.45 19.52 -11.69
C SER A 331 -22.87 20.91 -11.20
N SER A 332 -23.69 20.95 -10.14
CA SER A 332 -24.20 22.17 -9.52
C SER A 332 -23.07 23.09 -9.03
N GLN A 333 -22.06 22.54 -8.34
CA GLN A 333 -20.93 23.32 -7.84
C GLN A 333 -20.11 23.92 -8.97
N ARG A 334 -19.89 23.17 -10.05
CA ARG A 334 -19.18 23.68 -11.25
C ARG A 334 -19.96 24.79 -11.96
N SER A 335 -21.27 24.68 -12.01
CA SER A 335 -22.14 25.66 -12.67
C SER A 335 -22.29 26.97 -11.89
N TYR A 336 -22.34 26.91 -10.55
CA TYR A 336 -22.78 28.05 -9.74
C TYR A 336 -21.70 28.68 -8.84
N LYS A 337 -20.64 27.95 -8.45
CA LYS A 337 -19.52 28.56 -7.72
C LYS A 337 -18.65 29.38 -8.66
N ARG A 338 -18.12 30.50 -8.14
CA ARG A 338 -17.13 31.33 -8.84
C ARG A 338 -15.74 31.05 -8.29
N SER A 339 -14.74 31.15 -9.15
CA SER A 339 -13.32 31.20 -8.79
C SER A 339 -12.63 32.33 -9.56
N LYS A 340 -11.56 32.90 -9.00
CA LYS A 340 -10.75 33.96 -9.65
C LYS A 340 -9.93 33.44 -10.86
N GLY A 341 -9.96 32.13 -11.14
CA GLY A 341 -9.34 31.47 -12.30
C GLY A 341 -10.12 30.23 -12.73
N PRO A 342 -9.58 29.35 -13.59
CA PRO A 342 -10.25 28.13 -14.03
C PRO A 342 -10.67 27.27 -12.84
N LEU A 343 -11.96 26.96 -12.75
CA LEU A 343 -12.52 26.20 -11.63
C LEU A 343 -12.01 24.76 -11.71
N ARG A 344 -11.24 24.33 -10.69
CA ARG A 344 -10.68 22.96 -10.64
C ARG A 344 -11.82 21.92 -10.60
N GLY A 345 -11.57 20.71 -11.06
CA GLY A 345 -12.54 19.60 -10.96
C GLY A 345 -12.85 19.16 -9.52
N PHE A 346 -12.01 19.55 -8.55
CA PHE A 346 -12.14 19.21 -7.13
C PHE A 346 -12.17 20.45 -6.23
N GLU A 347 -12.70 20.28 -5.03
CA GLU A 347 -12.71 21.25 -3.94
C GLU A 347 -12.11 20.63 -2.67
N ASP A 348 -11.36 21.42 -1.92
CA ASP A 348 -10.78 21.01 -0.63
C ASP A 348 -11.60 21.66 0.49
N GLU A 349 -12.57 20.93 1.07
CA GLU A 349 -13.38 21.42 2.18
C GLU A 349 -12.55 21.33 3.47
N LYS A 350 -12.27 22.50 4.05
CA LYS A 350 -11.63 22.62 5.37
C LYS A 350 -12.69 22.50 6.46
N PHE A 351 -12.45 21.63 7.43
CA PHE A 351 -13.33 21.46 8.59
C PHE A 351 -12.51 21.27 9.88
N CYS A 352 -13.13 21.54 11.02
CA CYS A 352 -12.61 21.22 12.33
C CYS A 352 -13.72 20.54 13.13
N TYR A 353 -13.36 19.63 14.03
CA TYR A 353 -14.36 18.84 14.74
C TYR A 353 -13.83 18.31 16.06
N VAL A 354 -14.75 17.81 16.88
CA VAL A 354 -14.45 17.02 18.07
C VAL A 354 -15.56 15.99 18.28
N ALA A 355 -15.17 14.76 18.60
CA ALA A 355 -16.05 13.67 18.98
C ALA A 355 -15.78 13.29 20.44
N PHE A 356 -16.79 13.40 21.30
CA PHE A 356 -16.77 12.98 22.70
C PHE A 356 -17.45 11.63 22.84
N ARG A 357 -16.99 10.83 23.80
CA ARG A 357 -17.71 9.65 24.26
C ARG A 357 -17.91 9.71 25.77
N ARG A 358 -19.07 9.24 26.25
CA ARG A 358 -19.34 9.14 27.69
C ARG A 358 -18.44 8.10 28.36
N GLY A 359 -18.12 8.37 29.63
CA GLY A 359 -17.31 7.47 30.46
C GLY A 359 -15.86 7.91 30.59
N LEU A 360 -15.02 6.97 31.01
CA LEU A 360 -13.58 7.18 31.20
C LEU A 360 -12.81 6.68 29.99
N ARG A 361 -11.70 7.35 29.65
CA ARG A 361 -10.77 6.89 28.61
C ARG A 361 -10.23 5.50 29.00
N PRO A 362 -10.30 4.49 28.11
CA PRO A 362 -9.69 3.19 28.37
C PRO A 362 -8.16 3.30 28.41
N ARG A 363 -7.54 2.51 29.28
CA ARG A 363 -6.07 2.39 29.36
C ARG A 363 -5.64 1.25 28.45
N GLU A 364 -5.06 1.59 27.31
CA GLU A 364 -4.52 0.64 26.35
C GLU A 364 -2.99 0.82 26.19
N PRO A 365 -2.26 -0.22 25.75
CA PRO A 365 -0.81 -0.15 25.58
C PRO A 365 -0.41 0.92 24.57
N TRP A 366 0.62 1.70 24.88
CA TRP A 366 1.10 2.79 24.04
C TRP A 366 1.90 2.26 22.82
N PRO A 367 1.47 2.55 21.57
CA PRO A 367 2.22 2.15 20.38
C PRO A 367 3.59 2.83 20.23
N LEU A 368 3.80 3.96 20.91
CA LEU A 368 5.01 4.78 20.85
C LEU A 368 5.85 4.73 22.14
N ASP A 369 5.50 3.86 23.10
CA ASP A 369 6.27 3.72 24.34
C ASP A 369 7.73 3.35 24.06
N GLY A 370 8.67 4.09 24.65
CA GLY A 370 10.11 3.87 24.50
C GLY A 370 10.77 4.45 23.24
N MET A 371 10.01 5.00 22.28
CA MET A 371 10.58 5.66 21.10
C MET A 371 10.98 7.11 21.38
N LYS A 372 12.28 7.42 21.25
CA LYS A 372 12.77 8.80 21.22
C LYS A 372 12.80 9.31 19.78
N PHE A 373 12.06 10.37 19.52
CA PHE A 373 12.11 11.07 18.24
C PHE A 373 13.06 12.26 18.35
N ASP A 374 13.94 12.44 17.38
CA ASP A 374 14.75 13.67 17.32
C ASP A 374 13.85 14.84 16.91
N THR A 375 13.89 15.90 17.71
CA THR A 375 13.27 17.17 17.36
C THR A 375 14.17 17.97 16.43
N LEU A 376 13.59 18.89 15.65
CA LEU A 376 14.36 19.82 14.80
C LEU A 376 15.38 20.65 15.60
N LYS A 377 15.08 20.95 16.87
CA LYS A 377 16.00 21.63 17.79
C LYS A 377 17.23 20.76 18.12
N GLU A 378 17.03 19.46 18.36
CA GLU A 378 18.12 18.52 18.67
C GLU A 378 18.96 18.16 17.43
N MET A 379 18.36 18.12 16.25
CA MET A 379 19.08 17.90 14.99
C MET A 379 19.91 19.11 14.54
N HIS A 380 19.41 20.34 14.74
CA HIS A 380 20.20 21.54 14.45
C HIS A 380 21.50 21.61 15.28
N ALA A 381 21.55 20.94 16.43
CA ALA A 381 22.75 20.80 17.25
C ALA A 381 23.74 19.71 16.76
N LYS A 382 23.36 18.84 15.81
CA LYS A 382 24.13 17.66 15.37
C LYS A 382 24.45 17.65 13.85
N ARG A 383 24.58 18.82 13.22
CA ARG A 383 24.72 18.95 11.75
C ARG A 383 25.88 18.13 11.15
N ILE A 384 25.59 17.37 10.09
CA ILE A 384 26.56 16.80 9.13
C ILE A 384 26.26 17.40 7.74
N PRO A 385 27.27 17.75 6.91
CA PRO A 385 27.09 18.48 5.64
C PRO A 385 26.40 17.74 4.48
N GLU A 386 26.23 16.41 4.55
CA GLU A 386 25.78 15.56 3.43
C GLU A 386 24.25 15.56 3.18
N ASP A 387 23.45 16.21 4.04
CA ASP A 387 21.98 16.29 3.95
C ASP A 387 21.45 17.34 2.95
N LEU A 388 22.28 17.85 2.02
CA LEU A 388 22.00 19.04 1.21
C LEU A 388 21.49 18.80 -0.22
N GLU A 389 21.23 17.56 -0.65
CA GLU A 389 20.70 17.32 -2.00
C GLU A 389 19.19 17.62 -2.09
N MET A 390 18.86 18.69 -2.82
CA MET A 390 17.50 19.13 -3.11
C MET A 390 16.91 18.37 -4.30
N ASP A 391 15.83 17.64 -4.05
CA ASP A 391 15.04 17.00 -5.10
C ASP A 391 14.07 18.02 -5.74
N ALA A 392 14.30 18.36 -7.01
CA ALA A 392 13.64 19.46 -7.73
C ALA A 392 12.15 19.21 -8.01
N GLU A 393 11.62 18.01 -7.75
CA GLU A 393 10.22 17.65 -8.04
C GLU A 393 9.20 18.03 -6.95
N SER A 394 9.65 18.56 -5.82
CA SER A 394 8.78 18.84 -4.66
C SER A 394 8.05 20.19 -4.68
N GLN A 395 8.24 21.03 -5.71
CA GLN A 395 7.75 22.41 -5.74
C GLN A 395 6.38 22.65 -6.42
N PHE A 396 5.67 21.63 -6.90
CA PHE A 396 4.35 21.84 -7.52
C PHE A 396 3.19 21.71 -6.52
N PHE A 397 3.19 22.59 -5.51
CA PHE A 397 1.97 23.15 -4.96
C PHE A 397 2.23 24.64 -4.76
N PRO A 398 1.50 25.55 -5.44
CA PRO A 398 1.49 26.94 -5.04
C PRO A 398 0.91 26.97 -3.62
N VAL A 399 1.78 27.17 -2.65
CA VAL A 399 1.40 27.74 -1.35
C VAL A 399 1.13 29.20 -1.67
N GLU A 400 -0.11 29.55 -2.01
CA GLU A 400 -0.50 30.95 -1.97
C GLU A 400 -0.41 31.42 -0.52
N GLY A 401 0.33 32.51 -0.35
CA GLY A 401 0.89 32.98 0.91
C GLY A 401 -0.16 33.32 1.95
N GLN A 402 0.29 33.17 3.20
CA GLN A 402 -0.11 34.06 4.28
C GLN A 402 0.22 35.49 3.83
N ASP A 403 -0.79 36.29 3.55
CA ASP A 403 -0.76 37.72 3.80
C ASP A 403 -2.19 38.18 4.08
N ASP A 404 -2.40 38.60 5.33
CA ASP A 404 -3.49 39.46 5.74
C ASP A 404 -3.30 40.83 5.08
N LEU A 405 -4.33 41.39 4.44
CA LEU A 405 -4.64 42.83 4.45
C LEU A 405 -6.00 43.11 3.76
N TYR A 406 -6.68 44.11 4.31
CA TYR A 406 -8.07 44.51 4.08
C TYR A 406 -8.23 45.49 2.90
N GLU A 407 -9.48 45.62 2.42
CA GLU A 407 -10.07 46.74 1.63
C GLU A 407 -9.58 46.88 0.16
N THR A 408 -10.32 47.38 -0.85
CA THR A 408 -11.68 47.87 -1.15
C THR A 408 -11.71 48.12 -2.67
N ASP A 409 -12.91 48.21 -3.28
CA ASP A 409 -13.20 48.88 -4.57
C ASP A 409 -12.58 48.29 -5.87
N ASP A 410 -13.11 48.51 -7.07
CA ASP A 410 -14.46 48.72 -7.62
C ASP A 410 -14.29 48.48 -9.15
N LEU A 411 -15.41 48.21 -9.82
CA LEU A 411 -15.68 48.24 -11.28
C LEU A 411 -14.54 48.42 -12.33
N THR A 412 -14.55 47.59 -13.39
CA THR A 412 -14.96 48.00 -14.76
C THR A 412 -14.82 46.87 -15.81
N ASP A 413 -15.75 46.95 -16.76
CA ASP A 413 -15.96 46.24 -18.04
C ASP A 413 -14.78 45.52 -18.72
N ALA A 414 -15.05 44.37 -19.32
CA ALA A 414 -15.50 44.34 -20.72
C ALA A 414 -15.72 42.90 -21.23
N SER A 415 -16.78 42.79 -22.02
CA SER A 415 -17.23 41.84 -23.05
C SER A 415 -16.29 40.68 -23.47
N ASP A 416 -16.75 39.52 -23.93
CA ASP A 416 -17.79 39.22 -24.93
C ASP A 416 -18.15 37.72 -24.81
N SER A 417 -19.42 37.31 -24.72
CA SER A 417 -20.36 36.98 -25.82
C SER A 417 -19.87 35.78 -26.67
N ASN A 418 -20.62 34.74 -27.06
CA ASN A 418 -22.04 34.39 -27.19
C ASN A 418 -22.14 32.83 -27.11
N ALA A 419 -23.16 32.21 -26.49
CA ALA A 419 -24.47 31.82 -27.06
C ALA A 419 -24.32 30.78 -28.21
N LEU A 420 -24.95 29.60 -28.26
CA LEU A 420 -26.38 29.20 -28.18
C LEU A 420 -26.43 27.64 -28.17
N GLU A 421 -27.22 26.99 -27.28
CA GLU A 421 -28.58 26.43 -27.49
C GLU A 421 -28.63 25.06 -28.22
N THR A 422 -29.11 24.01 -27.52
CA THR A 422 -30.42 23.29 -27.70
C THR A 422 -30.31 22.08 -28.64
N ASP A 423 -31.01 20.95 -28.51
CA ASP A 423 -31.90 20.33 -27.53
C ASP A 423 -32.25 18.92 -28.10
N SER A 424 -33.03 18.12 -27.35
CA SER A 424 -33.81 16.91 -27.72
C SER A 424 -33.27 15.53 -27.31
N SER A 425 -33.66 15.14 -26.08
CA SER A 425 -34.44 13.95 -25.68
C SER A 425 -34.54 12.73 -26.60
N VAL A 426 -34.36 11.51 -26.06
CA VAL A 426 -35.42 10.47 -25.90
C VAL A 426 -35.00 9.44 -24.80
N GLU A 427 -35.98 9.16 -23.94
CA GLU A 427 -36.30 8.02 -23.02
C GLU A 427 -35.74 6.63 -23.42
N ASN A 428 -35.76 5.54 -22.65
CA ASN A 428 -35.94 5.12 -21.26
C ASN A 428 -35.47 3.64 -21.25
N ASP A 429 -35.18 3.08 -20.07
CA ASP A 429 -35.67 1.77 -19.61
C ASP A 429 -34.69 1.05 -18.68
N ASP A 430 -35.32 0.49 -17.67
CA ASP A 430 -34.83 0.00 -16.39
C ASP A 430 -34.01 -1.28 -16.48
N VAL A 431 -32.98 -1.40 -15.63
CA VAL A 431 -32.58 -2.69 -15.04
C VAL A 431 -32.07 -2.46 -13.62
N GLU A 432 -32.88 -2.89 -12.64
CA GLU A 432 -32.48 -3.15 -11.27
C GLU A 432 -31.44 -4.29 -11.22
N GLY A 433 -30.39 -4.16 -10.40
CA GLY A 433 -29.37 -5.19 -10.27
C GLY A 433 -28.49 -5.04 -9.03
N VAL A 434 -28.97 -5.59 -7.92
CA VAL A 434 -28.24 -6.35 -6.88
C VAL A 434 -26.85 -5.82 -6.44
N TYR A 435 -26.82 -5.20 -5.26
CA TYR A 435 -25.59 -4.99 -4.48
C TYR A 435 -25.13 -6.34 -3.89
N ASP A 436 -24.02 -6.88 -4.40
CA ASP A 436 -23.30 -7.95 -3.71
C ASP A 436 -22.14 -7.37 -2.88
N LYS A 437 -22.00 -7.92 -1.67
CA LYS A 437 -21.03 -7.54 -0.64
C LYS A 437 -19.66 -8.09 -1.02
N GLY A 438 -18.74 -7.21 -1.42
CA GLY A 438 -17.32 -7.53 -1.65
C GLY A 438 -16.42 -7.07 -0.50
N GLU A 439 -15.78 -8.05 0.13
CA GLU A 439 -14.94 -8.11 1.32
C GLU A 439 -13.88 -7.03 1.62
N ASN A 440 -13.63 -6.93 2.93
CA ASN A 440 -12.77 -6.01 3.68
C ASN A 440 -11.27 -6.05 3.33
N GLY A 441 -10.74 -4.99 2.74
CA GLY A 441 -9.38 -4.54 3.08
C GLY A 441 -9.41 -3.82 4.43
N GLU A 442 -8.79 -4.38 5.47
CA GLU A 442 -8.81 -3.78 6.81
C GLU A 442 -8.17 -2.38 6.80
N MET A 443 -8.99 -1.34 7.01
CA MET A 443 -8.49 0.01 7.18
C MET A 443 -7.68 0.16 8.48
N PRO A 444 -6.59 0.93 8.49
CA PRO A 444 -5.77 1.14 9.69
C PRO A 444 -6.61 1.71 10.84
N ARG A 445 -6.61 1.00 11.98
CA ARG A 445 -7.38 1.32 13.19
C ARG A 445 -6.47 1.87 14.27
N ALA A 446 -6.99 2.74 15.11
CA ALA A 446 -6.34 3.21 16.32
C ALA A 446 -7.30 3.11 17.48
N ASP A 447 -6.88 2.44 18.54
CA ASP A 447 -7.65 2.30 19.76
C ASP A 447 -7.97 3.65 20.44
N LEU A 448 -8.81 3.57 21.47
CA LEU A 448 -9.26 4.73 22.25
C LEU A 448 -8.25 5.16 23.32
N GLY A 449 -7.11 4.47 23.44
CA GLY A 449 -5.99 4.85 24.28
C GLY A 449 -5.31 6.15 23.83
N SER A 450 -4.40 6.65 24.67
CA SER A 450 -3.71 7.93 24.44
C SER A 450 -2.40 7.81 23.64
N GLY A 451 -2.00 6.60 23.26
CA GLY A 451 -0.67 6.33 22.67
C GLY A 451 -0.51 6.72 21.19
N TRP A 452 -1.59 7.14 20.53
CA TRP A 452 -1.57 7.57 19.13
C TRP A 452 -1.35 9.07 18.99
N GLY A 453 -0.83 9.48 17.84
CA GLY A 453 -0.71 10.85 17.39
C GLY A 453 -1.66 11.18 16.23
N ARG A 454 -1.86 12.47 16.01
CA ARG A 454 -2.62 13.04 14.89
C ARG A 454 -1.71 13.99 14.12
N ILE A 455 -1.58 13.79 12.81
CA ILE A 455 -0.86 14.73 11.94
C ILE A 455 -1.76 15.95 11.67
N ILE A 456 -1.31 17.15 12.07
CA ILE A 456 -2.12 18.39 12.05
C ILE A 456 -1.88 19.25 10.80
N TYR A 457 -0.81 18.99 10.04
CA TYR A 457 -0.53 19.66 8.76
C TYR A 457 0.09 18.69 7.74
N MET A 458 0.16 19.10 6.48
CA MET A 458 0.78 18.27 5.43
C MET A 458 2.25 17.96 5.77
N PRO A 459 2.67 16.68 5.75
CA PRO A 459 4.07 16.29 5.95
C PRO A 459 5.00 16.95 4.95
N PHE A 460 6.17 17.36 5.42
CA PHE A 460 7.22 17.93 4.59
C PHE A 460 8.27 16.87 4.25
N ARG A 461 8.52 16.63 2.96
CA ARG A 461 9.33 15.50 2.47
C ARG A 461 10.57 16.04 1.75
N ARG A 462 11.76 15.64 2.19
CA ARG A 462 13.06 15.99 1.56
C ARG A 462 13.94 14.75 1.47
N GLY A 463 14.08 14.16 0.28
CA GLY A 463 14.90 12.96 0.07
C GLY A 463 14.64 11.86 1.12
N LYS A 464 15.68 11.57 1.90
CA LYS A 464 15.70 10.55 2.98
C LYS A 464 15.12 11.03 4.32
N ARG A 465 14.44 12.19 4.37
CA ARG A 465 13.87 12.81 5.57
C ARG A 465 12.41 13.22 5.38
N VAL A 466 11.60 13.02 6.43
CA VAL A 466 10.21 13.50 6.51
C VAL A 466 9.99 14.23 7.84
N GLU A 467 9.35 15.39 7.79
CA GLU A 467 8.93 16.15 8.98
C GLU A 467 7.41 16.08 9.13
N LEU A 468 6.96 15.76 10.35
CA LEU A 468 5.56 15.60 10.71
C LEU A 468 5.21 16.54 11.86
N ASP A 469 4.18 17.37 11.67
CA ASP A 469 3.59 18.17 12.75
C ASP A 469 2.50 17.34 13.44
N VAL A 470 2.81 16.77 14.62
CA VAL A 470 1.99 15.76 15.30
C VAL A 470 1.47 16.26 16.64
N CYS A 471 0.16 16.16 16.86
CA CYS A 471 -0.47 16.27 18.16
C CYS A 471 -0.55 14.89 18.81
N ARG A 472 -0.03 14.73 20.03
CA ARG A 472 0.02 13.44 20.74
C ARG A 472 -0.19 13.63 22.25
N SER A 473 -0.49 12.54 22.96
CA SER A 473 -0.45 12.58 24.42
C SER A 473 0.98 12.47 24.94
N THR A 474 1.26 13.12 26.07
CA THR A 474 2.54 13.04 26.79
C THR A 474 2.50 12.10 27.99
N ASN A 475 1.33 11.53 28.33
CA ASN A 475 1.20 10.60 29.45
C ASN A 475 0.18 9.47 29.18
N GLY A 476 0.39 8.31 29.82
CA GLY A 476 -0.48 7.14 29.65
C GLY A 476 -1.95 7.37 30.05
N GLU A 477 -2.25 8.41 30.81
CA GLU A 477 -3.62 8.78 31.19
C GLU A 477 -4.35 9.63 30.15
N GLY A 478 -3.65 10.15 29.14
CA GLY A 478 -4.24 11.06 28.15
C GLY A 478 -4.61 12.43 28.72
N THR A 479 -4.14 12.80 29.91
CA THR A 479 -4.53 14.05 30.58
C THR A 479 -3.74 15.25 30.09
N GLU A 480 -2.62 15.00 29.41
CA GLU A 480 -1.74 16.01 28.83
C GLU A 480 -1.49 15.71 27.34
N GLY A 481 -1.26 16.78 26.58
CA GLY A 481 -0.97 16.71 25.15
C GLY A 481 0.11 17.68 24.74
N SER A 482 0.86 17.31 23.69
CA SER A 482 1.86 18.14 23.05
C SER A 482 1.59 18.28 21.55
N PHE A 483 2.13 19.34 20.96
CA PHE A 483 2.21 19.53 19.52
C PHE A 483 3.68 19.64 19.14
N ASP A 484 4.20 18.56 18.57
CA ASP A 484 5.63 18.39 18.31
C ASP A 484 5.88 18.25 16.82
N ARG A 485 6.99 18.84 16.34
CA ARG A 485 7.51 18.54 15.01
C ARG A 485 8.49 17.38 15.09
N VAL A 486 8.05 16.22 14.61
CA VAL A 486 8.80 14.97 14.60
C VAL A 486 9.55 14.85 13.27
N VAL A 487 10.85 14.52 13.33
CA VAL A 487 11.66 14.25 12.13
C VAL A 487 11.95 12.76 12.04
N ILE A 488 11.62 12.16 10.90
CA ILE A 488 11.87 10.75 10.60
C ILE A 488 12.88 10.67 9.45
N THR A 489 13.99 9.96 9.66
CA THR A 489 15.01 9.72 8.63
C THR A 489 15.05 8.26 8.22
N GLN A 490 15.34 8.00 6.94
CA GLN A 490 15.44 6.66 6.39
C GLN A 490 16.53 5.83 7.10
N SER A 491 17.66 6.45 7.45
CA SER A 491 18.79 5.79 8.10
C SER A 491 18.50 5.31 9.52
N LYS A 492 17.68 6.05 10.28
CA LYS A 492 17.36 5.71 11.68
C LYS A 492 16.20 4.74 11.79
N ASN A 493 15.19 4.89 10.95
CA ASN A 493 14.03 4.01 10.97
C ASN A 493 13.40 3.92 9.56
N PRO A 494 13.89 3.01 8.69
CA PRO A 494 13.40 2.86 7.32
C PRO A 494 11.89 2.61 7.24
N THR A 495 11.35 1.81 8.16
CA THR A 495 9.92 1.44 8.20
C THR A 495 9.04 2.63 8.54
N LEU A 496 9.35 3.38 9.61
CA LEU A 496 8.61 4.60 9.94
C LEU A 496 8.83 5.70 8.91
N HIS A 497 9.99 5.76 8.27
CA HIS A 497 10.25 6.71 7.17
C HIS A 497 9.33 6.44 5.98
N HIS A 498 9.18 5.18 5.58
CA HIS A 498 8.24 4.78 4.53
C HIS A 498 6.81 5.17 4.87
N GLN A 499 6.36 4.90 6.11
CA GLN A 499 5.05 5.32 6.60
C GLN A 499 4.90 6.85 6.61
N ALA A 500 5.90 7.58 7.08
CA ALA A 500 5.91 9.05 7.12
C ALA A 500 5.81 9.65 5.72
N ARG A 501 6.51 9.07 4.73
CA ARG A 501 6.45 9.50 3.32
C ARG A 501 5.06 9.36 2.71
N ARG A 502 4.26 8.40 3.20
CA ARG A 502 2.91 8.12 2.68
C ARG A 502 1.80 8.75 3.50
N SER A 503 2.12 9.22 4.71
CA SER A 503 1.19 9.93 5.56
C SER A 503 0.83 11.28 4.96
N ILE A 504 -0.40 11.74 5.21
CA ILE A 504 -0.87 13.06 4.81
C ILE A 504 -1.56 13.79 5.97
N TRP A 505 -1.97 15.02 5.70
CA TRP A 505 -2.71 15.84 6.64
C TRP A 505 -3.95 15.13 7.21
N GLY A 506 -4.02 15.01 8.54
CA GLY A 506 -5.15 14.44 9.26
C GLY A 506 -5.02 12.95 9.56
N ASP A 507 -3.93 12.30 9.14
CA ASP A 507 -3.69 10.88 9.43
C ASP A 507 -3.39 10.60 10.90
N LEU A 508 -3.70 9.36 11.29
CA LEU A 508 -3.29 8.78 12.57
C LEU A 508 -1.79 8.45 12.48
N TRP A 509 -1.07 8.60 13.59
CA TRP A 509 0.38 8.37 13.63
C TRP A 509 0.78 7.57 14.89
N PRO A 510 1.60 6.51 14.79
CA PRO A 510 2.00 5.83 13.56
C PRO A 510 0.78 5.16 12.90
N LEU A 511 0.85 4.80 11.63
CA LEU A 511 -0.18 3.94 11.03
C LEU A 511 0.17 2.49 11.39
N ARG A 512 -0.60 1.82 12.27
CA ARG A 512 -0.55 0.36 12.33
C ARG A 512 -1.35 -0.19 11.15
N SER A 513 -0.64 -0.72 10.18
CA SER A 513 -1.17 -1.79 9.34
C SER A 513 -0.06 -2.82 9.21
N GLU A 514 -0.32 -4.03 9.68
CA GLU A 514 0.26 -5.18 9.01
C GLU A 514 -0.33 -5.16 7.61
N LYS A 515 0.50 -4.91 6.59
CA LYS A 515 0.11 -4.83 5.18
C LYS A 515 -0.77 -3.62 4.80
N ALA A 516 -0.17 -2.44 4.68
CA ALA A 516 -0.66 -1.42 3.75
C ALA A 516 0.41 -1.13 2.70
N GLN A 517 0.76 -2.12 1.90
CA GLN A 517 1.22 -1.85 0.54
C GLN A 517 0.00 -1.33 -0.22
N ASN A 518 0.09 -0.10 -0.70
CA ASN A 518 -0.95 0.53 -1.50
C ASN A 518 -0.25 1.63 -2.30
N TYR A 519 0.51 1.18 -3.29
CA TYR A 519 1.03 2.03 -4.35
C TYR A 519 -0.11 2.33 -5.35
N LEU A 520 0.10 3.37 -6.14
CA LEU A 520 -0.86 3.95 -7.08
C LEU A 520 -0.94 3.03 -8.31
N HIS A 521 -2.02 2.25 -8.41
CA HIS A 521 -2.05 0.99 -9.15
C HIS A 521 -2.90 1.09 -10.45
N PRO A 522 -2.52 0.45 -11.58
CA PRO A 522 -3.36 0.12 -12.74
C PRO A 522 -4.79 -0.30 -12.40
N VAL A 523 -5.00 -0.97 -11.28
CA VAL A 523 -6.29 -1.28 -10.68
C VAL A 523 -7.18 -0.06 -10.46
N ARG A 524 -6.62 1.07 -10.01
CA ARG A 524 -7.40 2.31 -9.83
C ARG A 524 -7.88 2.90 -11.15
N LEU A 525 -7.16 2.64 -12.24
CA LEU A 525 -7.61 3.01 -13.58
C LEU A 525 -8.63 2.00 -14.13
N ALA A 526 -8.49 0.71 -13.82
CA ALA A 526 -9.51 -0.30 -14.12
C ALA A 526 -10.84 -0.01 -13.37
N VAL A 527 -10.79 0.32 -12.08
CA VAL A 527 -11.95 0.80 -11.30
C VAL A 527 -12.49 2.11 -11.86
N ALA A 528 -11.63 3.00 -12.38
CA ALA A 528 -12.09 4.19 -13.07
C ALA A 528 -12.85 3.85 -14.37
N ILE A 529 -12.51 2.78 -15.10
CA ILE A 529 -13.28 2.34 -16.27
C ILE A 529 -14.69 1.90 -15.89
N ASP A 530 -14.85 1.21 -14.76
CA ASP A 530 -16.18 0.84 -14.21
C ASP A 530 -17.01 2.10 -13.87
N VAL A 531 -16.35 3.16 -13.37
CA VAL A 531 -16.97 4.48 -13.17
C VAL A 531 -17.23 5.22 -14.49
N TYR A 532 -16.37 5.11 -15.50
CA TYR A 532 -16.52 5.79 -16.80
C TYR A 532 -17.52 5.11 -17.73
N LEU A 533 -17.82 3.82 -17.55
CA LEU A 533 -18.96 3.14 -18.17
C LEU A 533 -20.29 3.83 -17.82
N SER A 534 -20.39 4.40 -16.61
CA SER A 534 -21.56 5.19 -16.21
C SER A 534 -21.65 6.56 -16.90
N CYS A 535 -20.57 7.03 -17.56
CA CYS A 535 -20.46 8.35 -18.19
C CYS A 535 -20.73 8.36 -19.72
N ARG A 536 -21.08 7.22 -20.35
CA ARG A 536 -21.41 7.09 -21.80
C ARG A 536 -20.43 7.77 -22.78
N SER A 537 -19.15 7.97 -22.43
CA SER A 537 -18.14 8.51 -23.35
C SER A 537 -17.23 7.40 -23.85
N GLU A 538 -17.56 6.87 -25.02
CA GLU A 538 -16.82 5.81 -25.70
C GLU A 538 -15.34 6.18 -25.95
N ALA A 539 -15.05 7.47 -26.18
CA ALA A 539 -13.69 7.96 -26.39
C ALA A 539 -12.81 7.85 -25.14
N ILE A 540 -13.36 8.09 -23.95
CA ILE A 540 -12.62 7.97 -22.68
C ILE A 540 -12.38 6.51 -22.37
N VAL A 541 -13.41 5.67 -22.49
CA VAL A 541 -13.29 4.21 -22.31
C VAL A 541 -12.23 3.66 -23.25
N LYS A 542 -12.25 4.04 -24.54
CA LYS A 542 -11.23 3.64 -25.53
C LYS A 542 -9.83 4.15 -25.20
N SER A 543 -9.69 5.35 -24.63
CA SER A 543 -8.40 5.88 -24.20
C SER A 543 -7.86 5.16 -22.96
N CYS A 544 -8.73 4.79 -22.02
CA CYS A 544 -8.37 4.01 -20.84
C CYS A 544 -8.01 2.56 -21.22
N ILE A 545 -8.76 1.94 -22.13
CA ILE A 545 -8.45 0.62 -22.68
C ILE A 545 -7.09 0.64 -23.38
N ARG A 546 -6.85 1.63 -24.25
CA ARG A 546 -5.54 1.82 -24.91
C ARG A 546 -4.40 2.06 -23.93
N TYR A 547 -4.67 2.74 -22.81
CA TYR A 547 -3.66 2.94 -21.78
C TYR A 547 -3.37 1.64 -21.02
N LEU A 548 -4.40 0.92 -20.58
CA LEU A 548 -4.22 -0.37 -19.92
C LEU A 548 -3.50 -1.35 -20.85
N GLU A 549 -3.90 -1.41 -22.12
CA GLU A 549 -3.24 -2.17 -23.19
C GLU A 549 -1.76 -1.79 -23.34
N ALA A 550 -1.40 -0.53 -23.15
CA ALA A 550 -0.03 -0.02 -23.34
C ALA A 550 0.85 -0.02 -22.09
N VAL A 551 0.35 -0.45 -20.93
CA VAL A 551 1.08 -0.38 -19.64
C VAL A 551 1.28 -1.77 -19.04
N PRO A 552 2.45 -2.08 -18.44
CA PRO A 552 2.70 -3.37 -17.79
C PRO A 552 1.83 -3.56 -16.54
N TRP A 553 1.56 -4.81 -16.20
CA TRP A 553 0.80 -5.20 -15.00
C TRP A 553 1.61 -6.20 -14.16
N GLU A 554 1.42 -6.22 -12.85
CA GLU A 554 1.86 -7.31 -11.96
C GLU A 554 0.75 -8.38 -11.82
N ASP A 555 1.08 -9.60 -11.40
CA ASP A 555 0.15 -10.75 -11.32
C ASP A 555 -1.12 -10.45 -10.51
N ILE A 556 -0.97 -9.68 -9.42
CA ILE A 556 -2.08 -9.28 -8.55
C ILE A 556 -3.02 -8.30 -9.28
N GLU A 557 -2.46 -7.44 -10.12
CA GLU A 557 -3.22 -6.46 -10.89
C GLU A 557 -3.98 -7.10 -12.04
N GLU A 558 -3.40 -8.14 -12.65
CA GLU A 558 -3.99 -8.90 -13.73
C GLU A 558 -5.34 -9.50 -13.30
N GLY A 559 -5.39 -10.17 -12.13
CA GLY A 559 -6.63 -10.75 -11.61
C GLY A 559 -7.77 -9.73 -11.43
N GLU A 560 -7.45 -8.52 -10.97
CA GLU A 560 -8.43 -7.44 -10.79
C GLU A 560 -8.84 -6.79 -12.13
N ILE A 561 -7.90 -6.63 -13.07
CA ILE A 561 -8.18 -6.13 -14.42
C ILE A 561 -9.10 -7.10 -15.17
N VAL A 562 -8.90 -8.42 -15.06
CA VAL A 562 -9.77 -9.46 -15.65
C VAL A 562 -11.22 -9.30 -15.19
N GLN A 563 -11.44 -9.08 -13.89
CA GLN A 563 -12.78 -8.93 -13.32
C GLN A 563 -13.53 -7.71 -13.89
N VAL A 564 -12.82 -6.62 -14.17
CA VAL A 564 -13.40 -5.41 -14.77
C VAL A 564 -13.60 -5.60 -16.28
N VAL A 565 -12.61 -6.15 -16.97
CA VAL A 565 -12.56 -6.28 -18.43
C VAL A 565 -13.57 -7.29 -18.97
N SER A 566 -13.87 -8.35 -18.21
CA SER A 566 -14.93 -9.31 -18.54
C SER A 566 -16.32 -8.67 -18.68
N ARG A 567 -16.53 -7.46 -18.13
CA ARG A 567 -17.79 -6.69 -18.24
C ARG A 567 -17.84 -5.74 -19.45
N LEU A 568 -16.75 -5.61 -20.21
CA LEU A 568 -16.56 -4.61 -21.27
C LEU A 568 -16.66 -5.16 -22.71
N ASP A 569 -17.09 -6.41 -22.88
CA ASP A 569 -17.14 -7.10 -24.18
C ASP A 569 -18.06 -6.34 -25.16
N PRO A 570 -17.62 -5.96 -26.39
CA PRO A 570 -16.38 -6.33 -27.12
C PRO A 570 -15.24 -5.30 -27.11
N MET A 571 -15.36 -4.18 -26.39
CA MET A 571 -14.39 -3.08 -26.50
C MET A 571 -13.03 -3.39 -25.87
N ALA A 572 -12.99 -4.29 -24.89
CA ALA A 572 -11.78 -4.62 -24.13
C ALA A 572 -11.05 -5.89 -24.62
N MET A 573 -11.41 -6.39 -25.81
CA MET A 573 -10.75 -7.55 -26.44
C MET A 573 -9.21 -7.44 -26.50
N PRO A 574 -8.59 -6.26 -26.76
CA PRO A 574 -7.13 -6.14 -26.73
C PRO A 574 -6.49 -6.40 -25.36
N ILE A 575 -7.20 -6.10 -24.27
CA ILE A 575 -6.74 -6.37 -22.90
C ILE A 575 -6.90 -7.87 -22.60
N VAL A 576 -8.04 -8.47 -22.96
CA VAL A 576 -8.27 -9.92 -22.81
C VAL A 576 -7.21 -10.73 -23.56
N ALA A 577 -6.82 -10.29 -24.75
CA ALA A 577 -5.78 -10.93 -25.55
C ALA A 577 -4.40 -10.95 -24.87
N ARG A 578 -4.11 -10.04 -23.92
CA ARG A 578 -2.86 -10.04 -23.13
C ARG A 578 -2.85 -11.10 -22.01
N ILE A 579 -4.02 -11.54 -21.57
CA ILE A 579 -4.22 -12.37 -20.35
C ILE A 579 -4.58 -13.82 -20.73
N GLN A 580 -4.93 -14.07 -21.99
CA GLN A 580 -5.18 -15.41 -22.46
C GLN A 580 -3.92 -16.27 -22.36
N PRO A 581 -4.05 -17.56 -21.98
CA PRO A 581 -2.92 -18.47 -21.91
C PRO A 581 -2.16 -18.43 -23.24
N VAL A 582 -0.84 -18.22 -23.15
CA VAL A 582 0.01 -18.08 -24.31
C VAL A 582 -0.06 -19.38 -25.12
N ASN A 583 -0.19 -19.24 -26.44
CA ASN A 583 -0.16 -20.38 -27.34
C ASN A 583 1.14 -21.17 -27.13
N ILE A 584 1.04 -22.47 -26.86
CA ILE A 584 2.18 -23.37 -26.63
C ILE A 584 3.26 -23.22 -27.73
N ASN A 585 2.88 -23.03 -28.99
CA ASN A 585 3.83 -22.84 -30.09
C ASN A 585 4.55 -21.49 -30.03
N ALA A 586 3.90 -20.44 -29.53
CA ALA A 586 4.56 -19.15 -29.30
C ALA A 586 5.54 -19.24 -28.12
N SER A 587 5.15 -19.90 -27.02
CA SER A 587 6.06 -20.17 -25.89
C SER A 587 7.27 -21.00 -26.30
N LYS A 588 7.08 -22.02 -27.16
CA LYS A 588 8.18 -22.80 -27.78
C LYS A 588 9.13 -21.90 -28.56
N GLY A 589 8.60 -21.05 -29.43
CA GLY A 589 9.41 -20.11 -30.23
C GLY A 589 10.25 -19.15 -29.37
N VAL A 590 9.66 -18.65 -28.27
CA VAL A 590 10.38 -17.80 -27.31
C VAL A 590 11.49 -18.58 -26.62
N LEU A 591 11.21 -19.80 -26.14
CA LEU A 591 12.20 -20.65 -25.47
C LEU A 591 13.37 -21.00 -26.40
N ILE A 592 13.10 -21.42 -27.64
CA ILE A 592 14.14 -21.70 -28.66
C ILE A 592 15.00 -20.45 -28.89
N SER A 593 14.38 -19.28 -29.04
CA SER A 593 15.12 -18.02 -29.25
C SER A 593 15.98 -17.65 -28.03
N ALA A 594 15.46 -17.86 -26.82
CA ALA A 594 16.16 -17.57 -25.58
C ALA A 594 17.35 -18.53 -25.38
N ILE A 595 17.19 -19.83 -25.65
CA ILE A 595 18.30 -20.80 -25.64
C ILE A 595 19.37 -20.41 -26.66
N ARG A 596 18.96 -20.04 -27.88
CA ARG A 596 19.90 -19.59 -28.92
C ARG A 596 20.66 -18.34 -28.51
N LEU A 597 19.99 -17.37 -27.87
CA LEU A 597 20.61 -16.13 -27.40
C LEU A 597 21.54 -16.38 -26.20
N ALA A 598 21.12 -17.23 -25.26
CA ALA A 598 21.90 -17.62 -24.09
C ALA A 598 23.16 -18.43 -24.45
N THR A 599 23.13 -19.14 -25.59
CA THR A 599 24.25 -19.97 -26.09
C THR A 599 24.97 -19.35 -27.30
N SER A 600 24.60 -18.11 -27.67
CA SER A 600 25.18 -17.39 -28.80
C SER A 600 26.64 -17.02 -28.53
N THR A 601 27.47 -17.25 -29.54
CA THR A 601 28.91 -17.01 -29.53
C THR A 601 29.32 -15.66 -30.12
N ASP A 602 28.37 -14.93 -30.71
CA ASP A 602 28.64 -13.68 -31.41
C ASP A 602 28.84 -12.51 -30.44
N HIS A 603 29.71 -11.58 -30.84
CA HIS A 603 30.21 -10.41 -30.11
C HIS A 603 29.21 -9.73 -29.15
N PRO A 604 29.71 -9.12 -28.04
CA PRO A 604 28.89 -8.39 -27.08
C PRO A 604 27.86 -7.52 -27.79
N PHE A 605 26.57 -7.77 -27.55
CA PHE A 605 25.47 -7.13 -28.28
C PHE A 605 25.49 -5.63 -27.98
N PRO A 606 25.99 -4.75 -28.87
CA PRO A 606 26.10 -3.33 -28.54
C PRO A 606 24.68 -2.72 -28.55
N PRO A 607 24.29 -1.90 -27.56
CA PRO A 607 25.09 -1.32 -26.46
C PRO A 607 25.16 -2.16 -25.16
N PHE A 608 24.46 -3.29 -25.08
CA PHE A 608 24.17 -4.04 -23.85
C PHE A 608 25.27 -5.02 -23.40
N GLY A 609 26.27 -5.30 -24.23
CA GLY A 609 27.37 -6.19 -23.85
C GLY A 609 26.87 -7.62 -23.59
N ASP A 610 27.25 -8.19 -22.44
CA ASP A 610 26.86 -9.54 -21.99
C ASP A 610 25.53 -9.58 -21.23
N GLU A 611 24.92 -8.42 -20.93
CA GLU A 611 23.69 -8.32 -20.12
C GLU A 611 22.51 -9.07 -20.75
N LEU A 612 22.40 -9.04 -22.09
CA LEU A 612 21.32 -9.74 -22.81
C LEU A 612 21.46 -11.26 -22.72
N ARG A 613 22.70 -11.78 -22.75
CA ARG A 613 22.98 -13.21 -22.64
C ARG A 613 22.66 -13.70 -21.23
N ILE A 614 23.10 -12.98 -20.20
CA ILE A 614 22.80 -13.29 -18.79
C ILE A 614 21.29 -13.23 -18.55
N SER A 615 20.62 -12.19 -19.04
CA SER A 615 19.15 -12.08 -18.92
C SER A 615 18.44 -13.25 -19.62
N ALA A 616 18.90 -13.66 -20.80
CA ALA A 616 18.36 -14.83 -21.49
C ALA A 616 18.54 -16.12 -20.66
N GLN A 617 19.70 -16.32 -20.03
CA GLN A 617 19.96 -17.45 -19.14
C GLN A 617 18.97 -17.48 -17.97
N GLU A 618 18.76 -16.33 -17.29
CA GLU A 618 17.82 -16.20 -16.18
C GLU A 618 16.36 -16.47 -16.60
N GLN A 619 15.96 -15.98 -17.78
CA GLN A 619 14.61 -16.20 -18.29
C GLN A 619 14.35 -17.64 -18.67
N VAL A 620 15.33 -18.33 -19.30
CA VAL A 620 15.22 -19.76 -19.57
C VAL A 620 15.13 -20.54 -18.25
N ASP A 621 15.94 -20.21 -17.24
CA ASP A 621 15.83 -20.87 -15.92
C ASP A 621 14.46 -20.68 -15.27
N TYR A 622 13.88 -19.49 -15.41
CA TYR A 622 12.54 -19.17 -14.94
C TYR A 622 11.46 -19.96 -15.69
N MET A 623 11.52 -19.96 -17.03
CA MET A 623 10.58 -20.70 -17.90
C MET A 623 10.60 -22.21 -17.67
N LEU A 624 11.70 -22.74 -17.13
CA LEU A 624 11.86 -24.15 -16.81
C LEU A 624 11.68 -24.45 -15.30
N ARG A 625 10.97 -23.62 -14.53
CA ARG A 625 10.54 -23.98 -13.17
C ARG A 625 9.32 -24.91 -13.21
N ASP A 626 9.07 -25.64 -12.12
CA ASP A 626 8.04 -26.68 -12.06
C ASP A 626 6.62 -26.10 -12.14
N ASP A 627 6.06 -26.04 -13.36
CA ASP A 627 4.66 -25.71 -13.66
C ASP A 627 3.91 -26.91 -14.27
N GLU A 628 2.57 -26.98 -14.14
CA GLU A 628 1.78 -28.15 -14.58
C GLU A 628 1.86 -28.45 -16.10
N ASP A 629 2.09 -27.43 -16.94
CA ASP A 629 2.17 -27.57 -18.41
C ASP A 629 3.61 -27.76 -18.95
N MET A 630 4.60 -27.72 -18.05
CA MET A 630 6.03 -27.78 -18.35
C MET A 630 6.48 -29.02 -19.15
N PRO A 631 5.97 -30.25 -18.89
CA PRO A 631 6.37 -31.45 -19.64
C PRO A 631 6.09 -31.36 -21.15
N LEU A 632 5.11 -30.57 -21.59
CA LEU A 632 4.73 -30.48 -23.01
C LEU A 632 5.71 -29.64 -23.84
N VAL A 633 6.49 -28.76 -23.21
CA VAL A 633 7.46 -27.88 -23.89
C VAL A 633 8.87 -28.45 -23.85
N THR A 634 9.29 -29.05 -22.72
CA THR A 634 10.63 -29.65 -22.61
C THR A 634 10.80 -30.94 -23.36
N ASP A 635 9.72 -31.68 -23.62
CA ASP A 635 9.78 -32.91 -24.43
C ASP A 635 9.78 -32.67 -25.94
N ASP A 636 9.63 -31.43 -26.39
CA ASP A 636 9.61 -31.08 -27.81
C ASP A 636 10.95 -31.29 -28.51
N ASP A 637 10.92 -31.90 -29.70
CA ASP A 637 12.12 -32.26 -30.46
C ASP A 637 12.91 -31.04 -30.96
N GLU A 638 12.23 -29.94 -31.32
CA GLU A 638 12.90 -28.71 -31.80
C GLU A 638 13.62 -28.01 -30.64
N VAL A 639 12.98 -27.93 -29.47
CA VAL A 639 13.59 -27.37 -28.25
C VAL A 639 14.81 -28.19 -27.83
N LYS A 640 14.68 -29.52 -27.79
CA LYS A 640 15.81 -30.42 -27.50
C LYS A 640 16.92 -30.29 -28.53
N MET A 641 16.60 -30.13 -29.82
CA MET A 641 17.61 -29.92 -30.86
C MET A 641 18.39 -28.63 -30.65
N GLU A 642 17.72 -27.51 -30.37
CA GLU A 642 18.39 -26.23 -30.12
C GLU A 642 19.30 -26.31 -28.89
N ALA A 643 18.85 -26.96 -27.80
CA ALA A 643 19.68 -27.18 -26.61
C ALA A 643 20.96 -28.00 -26.93
N ARG A 644 20.88 -29.01 -27.79
CA ARG A 644 22.07 -29.78 -28.25
C ARG A 644 23.04 -28.96 -29.09
N ILE A 645 22.50 -28.08 -29.94
CA ILE A 645 23.31 -27.15 -30.74
C ILE A 645 24.04 -26.18 -29.80
N GLY A 646 23.30 -25.55 -28.88
CA GLY A 646 23.86 -24.66 -27.88
C GLY A 646 24.96 -25.34 -27.06
N LEU A 647 24.70 -26.55 -26.56
CA LEU A 647 25.68 -27.38 -25.86
C LEU A 647 26.96 -27.58 -26.69
N SER A 648 26.81 -27.93 -27.97
CA SER A 648 27.96 -28.16 -28.85
C SER A 648 28.79 -26.89 -29.06
N ASN A 649 28.14 -25.75 -29.24
CA ASN A 649 28.80 -24.46 -29.42
C ASN A 649 29.55 -24.04 -28.15
N THR A 650 28.92 -24.14 -26.97
CA THR A 650 29.55 -23.78 -25.70
C THR A 650 30.78 -24.65 -25.42
N PHE A 651 30.70 -25.96 -25.70
CA PHE A 651 31.86 -26.86 -25.59
C PHE A 651 32.98 -26.48 -26.57
N SER A 652 32.66 -26.20 -27.83
CA SER A 652 33.66 -25.79 -28.83
C SER A 652 34.37 -24.50 -28.43
N LEU A 653 33.64 -23.48 -27.96
CA LEU A 653 34.23 -22.24 -27.45
C LEU A 653 35.11 -22.48 -26.23
N PHE A 654 34.65 -23.30 -25.29
CA PHE A 654 35.43 -23.63 -24.11
C PHE A 654 36.74 -24.32 -24.49
N GLU A 655 36.72 -25.28 -25.44
CA GLU A 655 37.94 -25.92 -25.94
C GLU A 655 38.89 -24.95 -26.66
N GLU A 656 38.37 -24.03 -27.46
CA GLU A 656 39.15 -23.03 -28.18
C GLU A 656 39.86 -22.06 -27.22
N GLU A 657 39.12 -21.53 -26.23
CA GLU A 657 39.69 -20.62 -25.23
C GLU A 657 40.63 -21.35 -24.27
N LEU A 658 40.31 -22.58 -23.86
CA LEU A 658 41.22 -23.41 -23.07
C LEU A 658 42.56 -23.65 -23.81
N SER A 659 42.50 -23.86 -25.13
CA SER A 659 43.69 -23.99 -25.98
C SER A 659 44.46 -22.67 -26.17
N SER A 660 43.80 -21.52 -25.95
CA SER A 660 44.39 -20.19 -26.04
C SER A 660 45.18 -19.83 -24.77
N VAL A 661 44.72 -20.28 -23.59
CA VAL A 661 45.34 -20.03 -22.28
C VAL A 661 46.81 -20.48 -22.24
N LEU A 662 47.15 -21.64 -22.81
CA LEU A 662 48.52 -22.16 -22.82
C LEU A 662 49.50 -21.36 -23.71
N LYS A 663 48.97 -20.56 -24.65
CA LYS A 663 49.76 -19.80 -25.65
C LYS A 663 50.14 -18.40 -25.17
N LEU A 664 49.61 -17.93 -24.04
CA LEU A 664 49.87 -16.59 -23.53
C LEU A 664 51.11 -16.58 -22.61
N GLU A 665 52.02 -15.62 -22.82
CA GLU A 665 53.23 -15.44 -22.01
C GLU A 665 52.96 -14.66 -20.71
N VAL A 666 51.81 -13.99 -20.59
CA VAL A 666 51.36 -13.26 -19.39
C VAL A 666 49.84 -13.41 -19.29
N THR A 667 49.32 -13.73 -18.11
CA THR A 667 47.88 -13.84 -17.80
C THR A 667 47.15 -12.54 -18.13
N CYS A 668 46.52 -12.50 -19.30
CA CYS A 668 45.66 -11.39 -19.70
C CYS A 668 44.33 -11.52 -18.95
N SER A 669 43.96 -10.52 -18.12
CA SER A 669 42.67 -10.50 -17.40
C SER A 669 41.47 -10.72 -18.32
N VAL A 670 41.59 -10.32 -19.59
CA VAL A 670 40.54 -10.54 -20.61
C VAL A 670 40.39 -12.02 -20.98
N ALA A 671 41.49 -12.77 -21.09
CA ALA A 671 41.44 -14.20 -21.38
C ALA A 671 40.89 -14.99 -20.19
N GLU A 672 41.25 -14.59 -18.97
CA GLU A 672 40.71 -15.16 -17.73
C GLU A 672 39.19 -14.93 -17.61
N SER A 673 38.70 -13.71 -17.85
CA SER A 673 37.26 -13.43 -17.83
C SER A 673 36.49 -14.23 -18.88
N LYS A 674 37.06 -14.41 -20.09
CA LYS A 674 36.41 -15.18 -21.17
C LYS A 674 36.29 -16.67 -20.83
N ILE A 675 37.37 -17.30 -20.36
CA ILE A 675 37.32 -18.72 -20.02
C ILE A 675 36.42 -18.95 -18.80
N MET A 676 36.42 -18.04 -17.82
CA MET A 676 35.51 -18.08 -16.68
C MET A 676 34.04 -17.97 -17.11
N GLN A 677 33.74 -17.15 -18.11
CA GLN A 677 32.40 -17.06 -18.65
C GLN A 677 31.98 -18.36 -19.35
N ASN A 678 32.83 -18.92 -20.21
CA ASN A 678 32.53 -20.14 -20.96
C ASN A 678 32.27 -21.34 -20.03
N ILE A 679 33.07 -21.51 -18.97
CA ILE A 679 32.84 -22.58 -17.99
C ILE A 679 31.56 -22.35 -17.19
N SER A 680 31.21 -21.09 -16.88
CA SER A 680 29.94 -20.75 -16.22
C SER A 680 28.75 -21.04 -17.13
N ASP A 681 28.90 -20.84 -18.44
CA ASP A 681 27.87 -21.17 -19.44
C ASP A 681 27.68 -22.68 -19.57
N LEU A 682 28.74 -23.48 -19.49
CA LEU A 682 28.65 -24.94 -19.39
C LEU A 682 27.94 -25.38 -18.10
N GLU A 683 28.23 -24.71 -16.99
CA GLU A 683 27.62 -24.98 -15.70
C GLU A 683 26.11 -24.67 -15.71
N TRP A 684 25.71 -23.57 -16.35
CA TRP A 684 24.32 -23.21 -16.61
C TRP A 684 23.65 -24.21 -17.55
N MET A 685 24.30 -24.61 -18.64
CA MET A 685 23.78 -25.64 -19.56
C MET A 685 23.48 -26.96 -18.83
N CYS A 686 24.29 -27.37 -17.85
CA CYS A 686 23.99 -28.55 -17.04
C CYS A 686 22.62 -28.46 -16.34
N ASN A 687 22.29 -27.28 -15.79
CA ASN A 687 21.02 -27.05 -15.09
C ASN A 687 19.82 -27.13 -16.03
N ILE A 688 19.98 -26.70 -17.28
CA ILE A 688 18.94 -26.76 -18.31
C ILE A 688 18.76 -28.19 -18.83
N LEU A 689 19.87 -28.87 -19.12
CA LEU A 689 19.85 -30.21 -19.70
C LEU A 689 19.32 -31.27 -18.73
N SER A 690 19.48 -31.09 -17.42
CA SER A 690 18.88 -31.97 -16.41
C SER A 690 17.35 -31.95 -16.47
N LYS A 691 16.75 -30.77 -16.69
CA LYS A 691 15.30 -30.58 -16.84
C LYS A 691 14.75 -31.09 -18.18
N MET A 692 15.59 -31.20 -19.20
CA MET A 692 15.21 -31.68 -20.55
C MET A 692 15.56 -33.16 -20.79
N GLY A 693 16.11 -33.87 -19.79
CA GLY A 693 16.55 -35.25 -19.95
C GLY A 693 17.72 -35.42 -20.93
N LEU A 694 18.54 -34.39 -21.11
CA LEU A 694 19.66 -34.35 -22.07
C LEU A 694 21.05 -34.47 -21.42
N MET A 695 21.12 -34.75 -20.11
CA MET A 695 22.40 -34.85 -19.37
C MET A 695 23.37 -35.88 -19.92
N TYR A 696 22.88 -36.94 -20.59
CA TYR A 696 23.74 -37.92 -21.25
C TYR A 696 24.69 -37.28 -22.26
N GLU A 697 24.23 -36.31 -23.06
CA GLU A 697 25.06 -35.66 -24.07
C GLU A 697 26.13 -34.76 -23.47
N PHE A 698 25.79 -34.06 -22.38
CA PHE A 698 26.76 -33.27 -21.62
C PHE A 698 27.87 -34.16 -21.07
N VAL A 699 27.50 -35.24 -20.37
CA VAL A 699 28.45 -36.14 -19.71
C VAL A 699 29.41 -36.78 -20.74
N ILE A 700 28.91 -37.23 -21.89
CA ILE A 700 29.75 -37.81 -22.94
C ILE A 700 30.75 -36.79 -23.49
N LYS A 701 30.33 -35.55 -23.76
CA LYS A 701 31.23 -34.48 -24.22
C LYS A 701 32.25 -34.12 -23.14
N TRP A 702 31.82 -34.00 -21.88
CA TRP A 702 32.72 -33.72 -20.75
C TRP A 702 33.81 -34.79 -20.61
N ILE A 703 33.46 -36.08 -20.65
CA ILE A 703 34.42 -37.20 -20.66
C ILE A 703 35.37 -37.14 -21.87
N GLY A 704 34.87 -36.68 -23.01
CA GLY A 704 35.65 -36.51 -24.24
C GLY A 704 36.74 -35.42 -24.12
N ILE A 705 36.45 -34.34 -23.40
CA ILE A 705 37.37 -33.20 -23.26
C ILE A 705 38.20 -33.24 -21.96
N SER A 706 37.83 -34.08 -20.99
CA SER A 706 38.43 -34.12 -19.64
C SER A 706 39.96 -34.16 -19.68
N ASP A 707 40.54 -34.99 -20.55
CA ASP A 707 42.00 -35.13 -20.65
C ASP A 707 42.66 -33.82 -21.12
N LYS A 708 42.03 -33.07 -22.04
CA LYS A 708 42.51 -31.75 -22.49
C LYS A 708 42.38 -30.69 -21.39
N VAL A 709 41.27 -30.71 -20.64
CA VAL A 709 41.03 -29.80 -19.51
C VAL A 709 42.12 -29.97 -18.46
N LEU A 710 42.34 -31.21 -18.01
CA LEU A 710 43.35 -31.56 -17.02
C LEU A 710 44.75 -31.17 -17.48
N LEU A 711 45.12 -31.46 -18.73
CA LEU A 711 46.40 -31.05 -19.31
C LEU A 711 46.67 -29.54 -19.22
N VAL A 712 45.63 -28.70 -19.28
CA VAL A 712 45.76 -27.25 -19.17
C VAL A 712 45.80 -26.80 -17.72
N VAL A 713 44.86 -27.24 -16.88
CA VAL A 713 44.78 -26.76 -15.48
C VAL A 713 45.88 -27.29 -14.57
N GLU A 714 46.49 -28.41 -14.92
CA GLU A 714 47.66 -28.99 -14.24
C GLU A 714 48.99 -28.55 -14.85
N ASP A 715 48.98 -27.68 -15.88
CA ASP A 715 50.21 -27.13 -16.45
C ASP A 715 50.96 -26.31 -15.39
N LYS A 716 52.29 -26.48 -15.33
CA LYS A 716 53.16 -25.79 -14.36
C LYS A 716 53.02 -24.27 -14.41
N LYS A 717 52.65 -23.69 -15.56
CA LYS A 717 52.40 -22.25 -15.69
C LYS A 717 51.18 -21.80 -14.88
N LEU A 718 50.18 -22.66 -14.72
CA LEU A 718 48.92 -22.37 -14.01
C LEU A 718 48.91 -22.87 -12.55
N GLU A 719 50.03 -23.41 -12.06
CA GLU A 719 50.11 -24.05 -10.74
C GLU A 719 49.60 -23.15 -9.60
N ASN A 720 49.97 -21.86 -9.62
CA ASN A 720 49.64 -20.89 -8.55
C ASN A 720 48.73 -19.73 -8.97
N ILE A 721 48.05 -19.84 -10.11
CA ILE A 721 47.17 -18.79 -10.67
C ILE A 721 45.84 -19.37 -11.16
N MET A 722 44.87 -18.52 -11.49
CA MET A 722 43.54 -18.91 -12.01
C MET A 722 42.76 -19.87 -11.09
N TRP A 723 42.83 -19.65 -9.77
CA TRP A 723 42.11 -20.46 -8.77
C TRP A 723 40.60 -20.50 -9.02
N GLY A 724 40.02 -19.39 -9.49
CA GLY A 724 38.60 -19.34 -9.89
C GLY A 724 38.25 -20.35 -10.98
N LEU A 725 39.10 -20.51 -12.00
CA LEU A 725 38.89 -21.49 -13.07
C LEU A 725 38.95 -22.93 -12.54
N LYS A 726 39.92 -23.23 -11.68
CA LYS A 726 40.07 -24.57 -11.08
C LYS A 726 38.85 -24.96 -10.26
N VAL A 727 38.37 -24.05 -9.40
CA VAL A 727 37.15 -24.28 -8.60
C VAL A 727 35.92 -24.45 -9.50
N LYS A 728 35.77 -23.60 -10.51
CA LYS A 728 34.63 -23.67 -11.43
C LYS A 728 34.60 -24.96 -12.26
N ILE A 729 35.76 -25.48 -12.66
CA ILE A 729 35.85 -26.78 -13.34
C ILE A 729 35.43 -27.93 -12.42
N ILE A 730 35.75 -27.85 -11.12
CA ILE A 730 35.29 -28.84 -10.14
C ILE A 730 33.78 -28.80 -9.97
N GLU A 731 33.16 -27.61 -9.91
CA GLU A 731 31.70 -27.46 -9.86
C GLU A 731 31.02 -28.09 -11.09
N VAL A 732 31.56 -27.86 -12.30
CA VAL A 732 31.03 -28.49 -13.52
C VAL A 732 31.26 -30.01 -13.53
N THR A 733 32.41 -30.47 -13.06
CA THR A 733 32.72 -31.90 -12.94
C THR A 733 31.82 -32.59 -11.92
N SER A 734 31.49 -31.91 -10.82
CA SER A 734 30.54 -32.38 -9.80
C SER A 734 29.21 -32.76 -10.43
N LYS A 735 28.64 -31.89 -11.29
CA LYS A 735 27.37 -32.18 -11.99
C LYS A 735 27.44 -33.41 -12.89
N ALA A 736 28.58 -33.65 -13.54
CA ALA A 736 28.79 -34.86 -14.35
C ALA A 736 28.89 -36.11 -13.47
N LEU A 737 29.62 -36.03 -12.35
CA LEU A 737 29.78 -37.13 -11.41
C LEU A 737 28.44 -37.48 -10.74
N ASP A 738 27.70 -36.48 -10.28
CA ASP A 738 26.38 -36.59 -9.67
C ASP A 738 25.39 -37.30 -10.61
N ALA A 739 25.30 -36.82 -11.85
CA ALA A 739 24.40 -37.38 -12.86
C ALA A 739 24.68 -38.87 -13.13
N VAL A 740 25.94 -39.30 -13.14
CA VAL A 740 26.28 -40.71 -13.36
C VAL A 740 26.21 -41.53 -12.07
N GLY A 741 26.60 -40.94 -10.93
CA GLY A 741 26.66 -41.60 -9.62
C GLY A 741 25.29 -41.95 -9.06
N TYR A 742 24.32 -41.05 -9.18
CA TYR A 742 22.95 -41.28 -8.75
C TYR A 742 22.02 -41.85 -9.84
N GLY A 743 22.56 -42.10 -11.04
CA GLY A 743 21.86 -42.86 -12.08
C GLY A 743 20.95 -42.06 -13.01
N THR A 744 21.00 -40.72 -12.99
CA THR A 744 20.36 -39.86 -14.00
C THR A 744 20.89 -40.13 -15.41
N VAL A 745 22.18 -40.49 -15.51
CA VAL A 745 22.87 -40.85 -16.74
C VAL A 745 23.49 -42.24 -16.58
N ILE A 746 23.07 -43.17 -17.44
CA ILE A 746 23.58 -44.54 -17.42
C ILE A 746 24.73 -44.67 -18.44
N LEU A 747 25.94 -44.94 -17.93
CA LEU A 747 27.13 -45.16 -18.76
C LEU A 747 27.66 -46.61 -18.66
N PRO A 748 28.23 -47.15 -19.75
CA PRO A 748 29.03 -48.37 -19.72
C PRO A 748 30.18 -48.28 -18.70
N ALA A 749 30.51 -49.41 -18.07
CA ALA A 749 31.57 -49.47 -17.05
C ALA A 749 32.91 -48.84 -17.50
N PRO A 750 33.42 -49.05 -18.72
CA PRO A 750 34.70 -48.43 -19.14
C PRO A 750 34.68 -46.90 -19.13
N GLN A 751 33.54 -46.29 -19.45
CA GLN A 751 33.40 -44.83 -19.43
C GLN A 751 33.31 -44.29 -18.00
N ARG A 752 32.66 -45.04 -17.09
CA ARG A 752 32.63 -44.70 -15.64
C ARG A 752 34.02 -44.80 -15.01
N VAL A 753 34.79 -45.83 -15.36
CA VAL A 753 36.20 -45.97 -14.96
C VAL A 753 37.03 -44.81 -15.50
N LYS A 754 36.87 -44.46 -16.79
CA LYS A 754 37.58 -43.31 -17.39
C LYS A 754 37.29 -42.01 -16.62
N LEU A 755 36.01 -41.71 -16.37
CA LEU A 755 35.59 -40.50 -15.65
C LEU A 755 36.24 -40.41 -14.28
N LEU A 756 36.22 -41.49 -13.50
CA LEU A 756 36.85 -41.54 -12.17
C LEU A 756 38.38 -41.43 -12.25
N ARG A 757 39.03 -42.20 -13.13
CA ARG A 757 40.50 -42.21 -13.24
C ARG A 757 41.06 -40.85 -13.70
N SER A 758 40.33 -40.11 -14.53
CA SER A 758 40.75 -38.77 -14.95
C SER A 758 40.59 -37.74 -13.81
N TRP A 759 39.43 -37.69 -13.15
CA TRP A 759 39.11 -36.58 -12.24
C TRP A 759 39.47 -36.80 -10.77
N LEU A 760 39.46 -38.05 -10.30
CA LEU A 760 39.75 -38.36 -8.89
C LEU A 760 41.12 -37.83 -8.42
N PRO A 761 42.23 -37.98 -9.19
CA PRO A 761 43.53 -37.45 -8.78
C PRO A 761 43.54 -35.92 -8.65
N PHE A 762 42.93 -35.22 -9.62
CA PHE A 762 42.87 -33.77 -9.62
C PHE A 762 42.05 -33.21 -8.44
N ILE A 763 40.86 -33.78 -8.20
CA ILE A 763 39.98 -33.42 -7.08
C ILE A 763 40.69 -33.64 -5.73
N ARG A 764 41.36 -34.80 -5.58
CA ARG A 764 42.12 -35.18 -4.38
C ARG A 764 43.24 -34.18 -4.06
N ASN A 765 43.97 -33.73 -5.08
CA ASN A 765 45.09 -32.80 -4.88
C ASN A 765 44.62 -31.35 -4.65
N LEU A 766 43.56 -30.91 -5.32
CA LEU A 766 43.15 -29.51 -5.29
C LEU A 766 42.51 -29.08 -3.96
N LYS A 767 41.66 -29.92 -3.35
CA LYS A 767 40.94 -29.55 -2.11
C LYS A 767 41.88 -29.19 -0.94
N PRO A 768 42.89 -30.03 -0.60
CA PRO A 768 43.85 -29.68 0.46
C PRO A 768 44.63 -28.40 0.17
N ILE A 769 44.94 -28.12 -1.10
CA ILE A 769 45.64 -26.89 -1.50
C ILE A 769 44.75 -25.67 -1.26
N LEU A 770 43.47 -25.73 -1.63
CA LEU A 770 42.51 -24.65 -1.36
C LEU A 770 42.31 -24.43 0.14
N ASP A 771 42.10 -25.50 0.91
CA ASP A 771 41.93 -25.42 2.36
C ASP A 771 43.17 -24.79 3.03
N SER A 772 44.38 -25.19 2.60
CA SER A 772 45.63 -24.61 3.11
C SER A 772 45.83 -23.13 2.70
N MET A 773 45.38 -22.72 1.52
CA MET A 773 45.45 -21.31 1.09
C MET A 773 44.55 -20.42 1.94
N ILE A 774 43.34 -20.90 2.28
CA ILE A 774 42.38 -20.19 3.14
C ILE A 774 42.93 -20.01 4.56
N ASP A 775 43.58 -21.04 5.10
CA ASP A 775 44.21 -20.97 6.43
C ASP A 775 45.38 -19.96 6.49
N ASN A 776 46.05 -19.73 5.36
CA ASN A 776 47.20 -18.83 5.25
C ASN A 776 46.82 -17.39 4.86
N ASP A 777 45.72 -17.19 4.12
CA ASP A 777 45.24 -15.89 3.63
C ASP A 777 43.73 -15.76 3.85
N MET A 778 43.35 -14.99 4.87
CA MET A 778 41.96 -14.72 5.24
C MET A 778 41.15 -13.99 4.17
N GLU A 779 41.80 -13.40 3.15
CA GLU A 779 41.14 -12.74 2.01
C GLU A 779 41.02 -13.63 0.77
N PHE A 780 41.49 -14.89 0.80
CA PHE A 780 41.42 -15.81 -0.34
C PHE A 780 39.97 -16.27 -0.62
N PRO A 781 39.37 -15.90 -1.77
CA PRO A 781 37.92 -16.04 -1.98
C PRO A 781 37.51 -17.41 -2.55
N TYR A 782 38.46 -18.26 -2.94
CA TYR A 782 38.19 -19.49 -3.68
C TYR A 782 38.15 -20.69 -2.74
N LYS A 783 36.98 -21.31 -2.61
CA LYS A 783 36.79 -22.53 -1.82
C LYS A 783 35.80 -23.46 -2.50
N MET A 784 35.93 -24.75 -2.25
CA MET A 784 34.85 -25.70 -2.52
C MET A 784 33.83 -25.57 -1.40
N ASP A 785 32.58 -25.22 -1.73
CA ASP A 785 31.52 -25.14 -0.73
C ASP A 785 31.20 -26.54 -0.14
N GLU A 786 30.56 -26.54 1.03
CA GLU A 786 30.24 -27.78 1.76
C GLU A 786 29.38 -28.73 0.94
N GLU A 787 28.42 -28.19 0.19
CA GLU A 787 27.47 -28.94 -0.61
C GLU A 787 28.16 -29.64 -1.80
N THR A 788 29.05 -28.95 -2.51
CA THR A 788 29.74 -29.45 -3.70
C THR A 788 30.68 -30.58 -3.34
N TYR A 789 31.50 -30.45 -2.30
CA TYR A 789 32.46 -31.52 -1.98
C TYR A 789 31.76 -32.76 -1.39
N GLN A 790 30.68 -32.59 -0.61
CA GLN A 790 29.85 -33.71 -0.15
C GLN A 790 29.16 -34.42 -1.33
N THR A 791 28.64 -33.65 -2.29
CA THR A 791 28.03 -34.18 -3.52
C THR A 791 29.04 -34.99 -4.33
N ILE A 792 30.25 -34.45 -4.52
CA ILE A 792 31.34 -35.13 -5.23
C ILE A 792 31.71 -36.44 -4.51
N GLU A 793 31.90 -36.41 -3.20
CA GLU A 793 32.26 -37.59 -2.41
C GLU A 793 31.20 -38.69 -2.53
N GLY A 794 29.93 -38.35 -2.29
CA GLY A 794 28.81 -39.30 -2.40
C GLY A 794 28.65 -39.86 -3.82
N ALA A 795 28.82 -39.01 -4.85
CA ALA A 795 28.76 -39.44 -6.24
C ALA A 795 29.92 -40.39 -6.59
N ILE A 796 31.15 -40.11 -6.14
CA ILE A 796 32.31 -40.98 -6.37
C ILE A 796 32.14 -42.32 -5.65
N VAL A 797 31.70 -42.32 -4.39
CA VAL A 797 31.41 -43.55 -3.63
C VAL A 797 30.39 -44.40 -4.41
N SER A 798 29.28 -43.79 -4.84
CA SER A 798 28.24 -44.48 -5.61
C SER A 798 28.76 -45.03 -6.94
N LEU A 799 29.59 -44.26 -7.66
CA LEU A 799 30.22 -44.69 -8.90
C LEU A 799 31.14 -45.89 -8.71
N VAL A 800 32.05 -45.82 -7.72
CA VAL A 800 32.99 -46.90 -7.39
C VAL A 800 32.21 -48.18 -7.08
N LEU A 801 31.18 -48.11 -6.24
CA LEU A 801 30.36 -49.26 -5.86
C LEU A 801 29.62 -49.93 -7.02
N ALA A 802 29.44 -49.21 -8.13
CA ALA A 802 28.81 -49.70 -9.34
C ALA A 802 29.79 -50.24 -10.39
N LEU A 803 31.11 -50.18 -10.17
CA LEU A 803 32.13 -50.68 -11.09
C LEU A 803 32.35 -52.21 -10.98
N PRO A 804 33.03 -52.84 -11.95
CA PRO A 804 33.55 -54.20 -11.78
C PRO A 804 34.50 -54.32 -10.57
N SER A 805 34.57 -55.50 -9.96
CA SER A 805 35.31 -55.73 -8.71
C SER A 805 36.82 -55.44 -8.82
N ASP A 806 37.41 -55.70 -9.97
CA ASP A 806 38.84 -55.47 -10.22
C ASP A 806 39.13 -53.97 -10.37
N ASP A 807 38.28 -53.25 -11.11
CA ASP A 807 38.37 -51.79 -11.23
C ASP A 807 38.16 -51.09 -9.87
N GLN A 808 37.25 -51.60 -9.03
CA GLN A 808 37.08 -51.14 -7.65
C GLN A 808 38.36 -51.33 -6.84
N ALA A 809 38.98 -52.51 -6.94
CA ALA A 809 40.20 -52.84 -6.23
C ALA A 809 41.36 -51.91 -6.63
N ASP A 810 41.52 -51.65 -7.93
CA ASP A 810 42.54 -50.75 -8.46
C ASP A 810 42.37 -49.32 -7.93
N ILE A 811 41.14 -48.78 -7.98
CA ILE A 811 40.86 -47.41 -7.52
C ILE A 811 41.03 -47.27 -6.01
N LEU A 812 40.55 -48.25 -5.23
CA LEU A 812 40.72 -48.25 -3.77
C LEU A 812 42.18 -48.43 -3.36
N ALA A 813 42.94 -49.25 -4.09
CA ALA A 813 44.38 -49.42 -3.87
C ALA A 813 45.15 -48.12 -4.15
N ASP A 814 44.83 -47.42 -5.24
CA ASP A 814 45.39 -46.10 -5.53
C ASP A 814 45.07 -45.09 -4.43
N TRP A 815 43.82 -45.04 -3.96
CA TRP A 815 43.39 -44.17 -2.87
C TRP A 815 44.17 -44.42 -1.57
N MET A 816 44.40 -45.68 -1.20
CA MET A 816 45.15 -46.03 0.01
C MET A 816 46.65 -45.72 -0.06
N ASN A 817 47.23 -45.67 -1.27
CA ASN A 817 48.68 -45.49 -1.46
C ASN A 817 49.13 -44.01 -1.43
N THR A 818 48.20 -43.06 -1.35
CA THR A 818 48.54 -41.63 -1.35
C THR A 818 48.77 -41.04 0.05
N GLU A 819 49.70 -40.09 0.17
CA GLU A 819 50.16 -39.49 1.46
C GLU A 819 49.08 -38.64 2.18
N HIS A 820 47.96 -38.32 1.51
CA HIS A 820 46.86 -37.50 2.03
C HIS A 820 45.51 -38.22 1.92
N LEU A 821 45.15 -39.02 2.93
CA LEU A 821 43.87 -39.73 3.05
C LEU A 821 42.69 -38.82 3.48
N THR A 822 42.73 -37.53 3.16
CA THR A 822 41.79 -36.56 3.72
C THR A 822 40.51 -36.41 2.90
N TYR A 823 40.60 -36.39 1.57
CA TYR A 823 39.44 -36.20 0.70
C TYR A 823 39.69 -36.73 -0.73
N PRO A 824 38.70 -37.35 -1.41
CA PRO A 824 37.41 -37.76 -0.88
C PRO A 824 37.53 -38.98 0.06
N ASP A 825 36.64 -39.07 1.05
CA ASP A 825 36.54 -40.23 1.92
C ASP A 825 35.85 -41.40 1.18
N LEU A 826 36.64 -42.42 0.83
CA LEU A 826 36.15 -43.64 0.17
C LEU A 826 36.00 -44.82 1.16
N SER A 827 35.98 -44.55 2.47
CA SER A 827 35.88 -45.59 3.50
C SER A 827 34.62 -46.44 3.34
N GLU A 828 33.47 -45.82 3.03
CA GLU A 828 32.23 -46.56 2.76
C GLU A 828 32.38 -47.51 1.56
N ALA A 829 32.94 -47.00 0.45
CA ALA A 829 33.17 -47.81 -0.74
C ALA A 829 34.10 -48.99 -0.45
N PHE A 830 35.15 -48.76 0.35
CA PHE A 830 36.10 -49.78 0.78
C PHE A 830 35.45 -50.86 1.67
N GLU A 831 34.67 -50.46 2.66
CA GLU A 831 33.95 -51.39 3.55
C GLU A 831 33.03 -52.32 2.76
N VAL A 832 32.24 -51.74 1.86
CA VAL A 832 31.31 -52.48 1.01
C VAL A 832 32.05 -53.39 0.03
N TRP A 833 33.12 -52.91 -0.62
CA TRP A 833 33.95 -53.74 -1.50
C TRP A 833 34.58 -54.91 -0.73
N SER A 834 35.16 -54.67 0.45
CA SER A 834 35.78 -55.70 1.29
C SER A 834 34.76 -56.78 1.70
N PHE A 835 33.57 -56.35 2.11
CA PHE A 835 32.46 -57.25 2.42
C PHE A 835 32.00 -58.06 1.19
N ARG A 836 31.85 -57.40 0.03
CA ARG A 836 31.44 -58.03 -1.24
C ARG A 836 32.48 -59.03 -1.73
N SER A 837 33.76 -58.68 -1.72
CA SER A 837 34.88 -59.54 -2.13
C SER A 837 35.00 -60.78 -1.23
N LYS A 838 34.92 -60.62 0.10
CA LYS A 838 34.92 -61.75 1.04
C LYS A 838 33.69 -62.65 0.89
N SER A 839 32.53 -62.06 0.59
CA SER A 839 31.28 -62.80 0.38
C SER A 839 31.22 -63.48 -0.99
N ALA A 840 31.77 -62.86 -2.03
CA ALA A 840 31.92 -63.44 -3.36
C ALA A 840 32.84 -64.66 -3.33
N LYS A 841 33.97 -64.58 -2.61
CA LYS A 841 34.85 -65.73 -2.37
C LYS A 841 34.11 -66.89 -1.69
N ARG A 842 33.27 -66.61 -0.68
CA ARG A 842 32.42 -67.62 -0.04
C ARG A 842 31.40 -68.23 -1.01
N ARG A 843 30.72 -67.40 -1.81
CA ARG A 843 29.71 -67.84 -2.81
C ARG A 843 30.34 -68.68 -3.92
N LEU A 844 31.51 -68.30 -4.43
CA LEU A 844 32.25 -69.05 -5.44
C LEU A 844 32.73 -70.40 -4.91
N LEU A 845 33.26 -70.46 -3.68
CA LEU A 845 33.64 -71.72 -3.04
C LEU A 845 32.44 -72.65 -2.84
N SER A 846 31.31 -72.12 -2.35
CA SER A 846 30.06 -72.90 -2.22
C SER A 846 29.38 -73.23 -3.55
N GLY A 847 29.71 -72.51 -4.63
CA GLY A 847 29.20 -72.74 -5.99
C GLY A 847 30.03 -73.76 -6.75
N LEU A 848 31.34 -73.79 -6.55
CA LEU A 848 32.25 -74.82 -7.07
C LEU A 848 31.98 -76.18 -6.43
N ASP A 849 31.71 -76.24 -5.12
CA ASP A 849 31.24 -77.47 -4.46
C ASP A 849 29.91 -77.99 -5.06
N ARG A 850 29.06 -77.09 -5.60
CA ARG A 850 27.82 -77.47 -6.30
C ARG A 850 28.01 -77.84 -7.77
N VAL A 851 29.11 -77.42 -8.41
CA VAL A 851 29.41 -77.77 -9.81
C VAL A 851 30.16 -79.10 -9.89
N ASP A 852 30.99 -79.44 -8.90
CA ASP A 852 31.55 -80.79 -8.76
C ASP A 852 30.46 -81.83 -8.40
N ASP A 853 29.42 -81.44 -7.66
CA ASP A 853 28.24 -82.29 -7.42
C ASP A 853 27.28 -82.37 -8.63
N ALA A 854 27.35 -81.43 -9.59
CA ALA A 854 26.51 -81.46 -10.80
C ALA A 854 27.13 -82.26 -11.96
N ALA A 855 28.41 -82.65 -11.87
CA ALA A 855 29.05 -83.59 -12.81
C ALA A 855 28.85 -85.07 -12.43
N ILE A 856 28.17 -85.34 -11.31
CA ILE A 856 27.71 -86.67 -10.90
C ILE A 856 26.22 -86.60 -10.64
N ILE A 857 25.41 -86.53 -11.70
CA ILE A 857 24.11 -87.18 -11.90
C ILE A 857 23.60 -86.71 -13.28
N HIS A 858 23.79 -87.61 -14.26
CA HIS A 858 23.23 -87.69 -15.62
C HIS A 858 23.52 -86.60 -16.66
#